data_AF-A0A1S9A6R8-F1
#
_entry.id   AF-A0A1S9A6R8-F1
#
_cell.length_a   1.000
_cell.length_b   1.000
_cell.length_c   1.000
_cell.angle_alpha   90.00
_cell.angle_beta   90.00
_cell.angle_gamma   90.00
#
_symmetry.space_group_name_H-M   'P 1'
#
loop_
_entity.id
_entity.type
_entity.pdbx_description
1 polymer ?
#
loop_
_entity_poly.entity_id
_entity_poly.type
_entity_poly.pdbx_seq_one_letter_code
_entity_poly.pdbx_strand_id
1 'polypeptide(L)'
;MLTGALGLASGAAQAAVYTFGGASGVMNCSLSGKVYTCAKLTLPEWNDAIVIADGYTVNVQSDVSFGFNHGLTMSGSARLTSTGDLNIGGIDPDKFKVSGGSFEAADTFTFGKQAQTMKADVTAGTLILGSGSTIQISGTLVSKGTVSIGSHATINGPVSGTTITTSSPVVINGAVNASTKFTLASGSKVTGAITAPVVDLLASGSVVTGDIKAASSLTLASGTTVDGDVDTGTLTLESSEAIVKGSAIVDLANLYWHGRVSDTITCRKGATAGDCSCVNNQSGYGFYTTLGPKCAAPAQPPGINHFRITHDGRADTCVPERVTVTACADASCSKRYTGGATVTLQPGGAKVQIGSSGENSTGEVSRIAKGIAKLSLDHGGATTGATQCRNTANGGSSCDMTFEGDANFAITVPDHYAGAGQTAIIQALKANQNQTACVPAFANVSKPVQYACNYVRPASGAASLTLGGTALACNGAQQAVSTSFDANGKAQLALVFPDAGDMKLRATLEDVNGEGRFIAAPAKFRIAASTAAAEGMRSGKPFNLELTALNLNGAITRSFDSAKLSATPEATNAQLAVSCVPGGLDKGVLAPGAMSDFKDGVATVQATWSEAGKVDFLASVTAFLGSTLKIEGASGANSPSCEANFGPFLPAWFEVALTDAEAAKNRKFYYVGEPVPVKVSAKSALGNVTRNYAGELAKAVSLSAWSDSGTVEKPGGGTLSGQAIAASAFKAGVATAAPVYTLDKTAPFKLRLRADNGLSAKAELINSTGAETNELARPLLRSGRLRIASRVGLKGTRLDLPVSAEYWTGKSWLLNEDDSFTSIPASAFSARSSAQRGSSGNGAAPVIKPFSGTLKLAKGGAVLPVEQIDGGAGWVDLAPNLGSSAGNNACVADLPASGGANLPWLRAVQDCGAAGAPLARDPAGRATFGIIPPENRRIIHVREVFH
;
A
#
# COMPACT_ATOMS: atom_id res chain seq x y z
N MET A 1 1.11 -73.60 26.41
CA MET A 1 0.89 -73.07 27.77
C MET A 1 1.71 -71.80 27.92
N LEU A 2 1.18 -70.87 28.72
CA LEU A 2 1.55 -69.49 28.97
C LEU A 2 3.05 -69.13 28.97
N THR A 3 3.33 -67.94 28.45
CA THR A 3 4.17 -66.87 29.03
C THR A 3 3.92 -65.64 28.14
N GLY A 4 3.58 -64.43 28.58
CA GLY A 4 3.71 -63.75 29.87
C GLY A 4 4.11 -62.31 29.51
N ALA A 5 3.20 -61.36 29.74
CA ALA A 5 3.21 -59.99 29.22
C ALA A 5 4.45 -59.14 29.58
N LEU A 6 4.89 -58.31 28.64
CA LEU A 6 5.72 -57.12 28.92
C LEU A 6 4.99 -55.89 28.36
N GLY A 7 4.49 -55.05 29.27
CA GLY A 7 3.82 -53.79 28.95
C GLY A 7 4.82 -52.72 28.51
N LEU A 8 4.53 -52.08 27.38
CA LEU A 8 5.09 -50.78 27.01
C LEU A 8 4.11 -49.70 27.46
N ALA A 9 4.39 -49.12 28.63
CA ALA A 9 3.75 -47.89 29.07
C ALA A 9 4.24 -46.75 28.16
N SER A 10 3.34 -46.22 27.34
CA SER A 10 3.51 -44.93 26.68
C SER A 10 3.59 -43.84 27.77
N GLY A 11 4.77 -43.27 27.98
CA GLY A 11 4.92 -42.09 28.84
C GLY A 11 4.08 -40.94 28.30
N ALA A 12 3.24 -40.35 29.15
CA ALA A 12 2.54 -39.12 28.83
C ALA A 12 3.59 -38.02 28.55
N ALA A 13 3.57 -37.42 27.35
CA ALA A 13 4.38 -36.25 27.04
C ALA A 13 4.01 -35.12 28.02
N GLN A 14 4.99 -34.66 28.80
CA GLN A 14 4.81 -33.59 29.78
C GLN A 14 4.94 -32.23 29.08
N ALA A 15 4.03 -31.31 29.38
CA ALA A 15 4.09 -29.92 28.91
C ALA A 15 5.40 -29.25 29.34
N ALA A 16 6.15 -28.67 28.41
CA ALA A 16 7.34 -27.89 28.74
C ALA A 16 7.00 -26.41 28.94
N VAL A 17 7.66 -25.78 29.92
CA VAL A 17 7.59 -24.32 30.13
C VAL A 17 8.96 -23.72 29.80
N TYR A 18 9.01 -22.91 28.74
CA TYR A 18 10.22 -22.25 28.27
C TYR A 18 10.30 -20.82 28.80
N THR A 19 11.22 -20.59 29.74
CA THR A 19 11.37 -19.28 30.41
C THR A 19 12.56 -18.50 29.86
N PHE A 20 12.28 -17.41 29.17
CA PHE A 20 13.25 -16.42 28.69
C PHE A 20 13.51 -15.38 29.79
N GLY A 21 14.32 -15.76 30.78
CA GLY A 21 14.58 -14.95 31.99
C GLY A 21 16.05 -14.82 32.43
N GLY A 22 16.98 -15.28 31.61
CA GLY A 22 18.43 -15.17 31.83
C GLY A 22 19.21 -16.47 31.61
N ALA A 23 18.52 -17.59 31.41
CA ALA A 23 19.12 -18.89 31.11
C ALA A 23 19.61 -18.95 29.66
N SER A 24 20.81 -19.49 29.42
CA SER A 24 21.32 -19.75 28.07
C SER A 24 20.68 -21.02 27.47
N GLY A 25 20.57 -21.08 26.14
CA GLY A 25 20.15 -22.30 25.42
C GLY A 25 18.65 -22.61 25.43
N VAL A 26 17.78 -21.68 25.87
CA VAL A 26 16.32 -21.84 25.79
C VAL A 26 15.90 -21.99 24.33
N MET A 27 15.28 -23.10 23.95
CA MET A 27 14.72 -23.35 22.61
C MET A 27 15.72 -23.14 21.46
N ASN A 28 17.00 -23.44 21.67
CA ASN A 28 18.09 -23.17 20.72
C ASN A 28 18.25 -21.69 20.33
N CYS A 29 17.79 -20.76 21.17
CA CYS A 29 17.98 -19.33 20.99
C CYS A 29 19.32 -18.86 21.60
N SER A 30 20.02 -17.97 20.90
CA SER A 30 21.23 -17.33 21.40
C SER A 30 20.88 -16.11 22.25
N LEU A 31 21.47 -16.00 23.44
CA LEU A 31 21.28 -14.86 24.35
C LEU A 31 22.45 -13.88 24.25
N SER A 32 22.16 -12.60 23.97
CA SER A 32 23.11 -11.50 24.06
C SER A 32 22.50 -10.37 24.90
N GLY A 33 23.10 -10.08 26.07
CA GLY A 33 22.52 -9.17 27.05
C GLY A 33 21.15 -9.65 27.52
N LYS A 34 20.09 -8.87 27.25
CA LYS A 34 18.68 -9.23 27.54
C LYS A 34 17.88 -9.63 26.29
N VAL A 35 18.56 -9.89 25.18
CA VAL A 35 17.91 -10.23 23.90
C VAL A 35 18.22 -11.67 23.52
N TYR A 36 17.16 -12.47 23.41
CA TYR A 36 17.21 -13.78 22.79
C TYR A 36 16.97 -13.64 21.29
N THR A 37 17.83 -14.22 20.48
CA THR A 37 17.62 -14.34 19.03
C THR A 37 17.40 -15.80 18.68
N CYS A 38 16.22 -16.08 18.11
CA CYS A 38 15.79 -17.41 17.72
C CYS A 38 15.64 -17.44 16.20
N ALA A 39 16.26 -18.41 15.53
CA ALA A 39 16.02 -18.61 14.09
C ALA A 39 14.55 -19.00 13.83
N LYS A 40 13.98 -19.82 14.73
CA LYS A 40 12.57 -20.21 14.76
C LYS A 40 12.12 -20.45 16.19
N LEU A 41 10.88 -20.11 16.52
CA LEU A 41 10.25 -20.46 17.79
C LEU A 41 9.30 -21.64 17.56
N THR A 42 9.73 -22.84 17.91
CA THR A 42 8.96 -24.08 17.67
C THR A 42 8.46 -24.62 19.01
N LEU A 43 7.15 -24.75 19.19
CA LEU A 43 6.53 -25.39 20.35
C LEU A 43 6.18 -26.83 19.96
N PRO A 44 7.09 -27.80 20.21
CA PRO A 44 6.98 -29.15 19.69
C PRO A 44 5.80 -29.93 20.25
N GLU A 45 5.47 -29.72 21.54
CA GLU A 45 4.32 -30.35 22.16
C GLU A 45 3.09 -29.45 22.04
N TRP A 46 1.92 -30.08 21.97
CA TRP A 46 0.65 -29.39 21.77
C TRP A 46 0.26 -28.46 22.95
N ASN A 47 0.87 -28.63 24.12
CA ASN A 47 0.54 -27.93 25.37
C ASN A 47 1.72 -27.14 26.00
N ASP A 48 2.77 -26.85 25.22
CA ASP A 48 3.92 -26.06 25.69
C ASP A 48 3.56 -24.60 26.03
N ALA A 49 4.30 -24.01 26.96
CA ALA A 49 4.13 -22.62 27.37
C ALA A 49 5.43 -21.80 27.29
N ILE A 50 5.29 -20.52 26.96
CA ILE A 50 6.38 -19.53 26.93
C ILE A 50 6.18 -18.51 28.04
N VAL A 51 7.26 -18.21 28.77
CA VAL A 51 7.32 -17.11 29.73
C VAL A 51 8.45 -16.17 29.30
N ILE A 52 8.12 -14.92 28.99
CA ILE A 52 9.13 -13.87 28.75
C ILE A 52 9.16 -12.96 29.97
N ALA A 53 10.29 -12.96 30.67
CA ALA A 53 10.45 -12.14 31.86
C ALA A 53 10.52 -10.64 31.52
N ASP A 54 10.17 -9.80 32.50
CA ASP A 54 10.29 -8.35 32.38
C ASP A 54 11.71 -7.92 31.97
N GLY A 55 11.78 -6.98 31.02
CA GLY A 55 13.03 -6.43 30.49
C GLY A 55 13.75 -7.32 29.47
N TYR A 56 13.22 -8.49 29.15
CA TYR A 56 13.78 -9.37 28.12
C TYR A 56 13.04 -9.25 26.78
N THR A 57 13.80 -9.38 25.70
CA THR A 57 13.28 -9.43 24.33
C THR A 57 13.53 -10.81 23.74
N VAL A 58 12.52 -11.41 23.11
CA VAL A 58 12.63 -12.60 22.27
C VAL A 58 12.41 -12.18 20.82
N ASN A 59 13.47 -12.23 20.02
CA ASN A 59 13.45 -11.89 18.60
C ASN A 59 13.49 -13.16 17.75
N VAL A 60 12.41 -13.41 17.02
CA VAL A 60 12.26 -14.59 16.17
C VAL A 60 12.41 -14.19 14.70
N GLN A 61 13.32 -14.85 13.99
CA GLN A 61 13.65 -14.57 12.58
C GLN A 61 12.75 -15.33 11.58
N SER A 62 11.55 -15.72 12.02
CA SER A 62 10.55 -16.45 11.24
C SER A 62 9.16 -16.17 11.79
N ASP A 63 8.13 -16.68 11.12
CA ASP A 63 6.76 -16.68 11.66
C ASP A 63 6.69 -17.35 13.03
N VAL A 64 5.82 -16.78 13.87
CA VAL A 64 5.48 -17.30 15.20
C VAL A 64 3.99 -17.55 15.24
N SER A 65 3.58 -18.77 15.55
CA SER A 65 2.17 -19.12 15.71
C SER A 65 1.97 -19.99 16.95
N PHE A 66 0.95 -19.65 17.73
CA PHE A 66 0.52 -20.43 18.87
C PHE A 66 -0.79 -21.17 18.54
N GLY A 67 -0.85 -22.44 18.93
CA GLY A 67 -2.07 -23.24 18.91
C GLY A 67 -2.94 -23.02 20.15
N PHE A 68 -4.11 -23.68 20.16
CA PHE A 68 -5.10 -23.59 21.25
C PHE A 68 -4.50 -23.89 22.62
N ASN A 69 -3.76 -24.97 22.72
CA ASN A 69 -3.32 -25.47 24.01
C ASN A 69 -1.97 -24.92 24.48
N HIS A 70 -1.32 -24.07 23.68
CA HIS A 70 -0.08 -23.40 24.06
C HIS A 70 -0.34 -22.32 25.11
N GLY A 71 0.72 -21.89 25.80
CA GLY A 71 0.64 -20.79 26.77
C GLY A 71 1.62 -19.65 26.47
N LEU A 72 1.23 -18.42 26.83
CA LEU A 72 2.09 -17.24 26.73
C LEU A 72 1.92 -16.37 27.97
N THR A 73 3.02 -16.09 28.67
CA THR A 73 3.07 -15.18 29.81
C THR A 73 4.09 -14.06 29.57
N MET A 74 3.64 -12.81 29.68
CA MET A 74 4.46 -11.60 29.54
C MET A 74 4.02 -10.52 30.54
N SER A 75 4.97 -9.75 31.06
CA SER A 75 4.69 -8.63 31.96
C SER A 75 5.74 -7.53 31.84
N GLY A 76 5.46 -6.36 32.44
CA GLY A 76 6.39 -5.23 32.48
C GLY A 76 6.76 -4.70 31.08
N SER A 77 8.03 -4.76 30.75
CA SER A 77 8.67 -4.32 29.50
C SER A 77 9.10 -5.48 28.58
N ALA A 78 8.61 -6.70 28.84
CA ALA A 78 8.89 -7.87 28.00
C ALA A 78 8.51 -7.61 26.53
N ARG A 79 9.29 -8.15 25.59
CA ARG A 79 9.05 -7.93 24.15
C ARG A 79 9.16 -9.22 23.35
N LEU A 80 8.19 -9.47 22.49
CA LEU A 80 8.21 -10.60 21.54
C LEU A 80 8.14 -10.06 20.12
N THR A 81 9.14 -10.35 19.30
CA THR A 81 9.22 -9.88 17.92
C THR A 81 9.34 -11.03 16.92
N SER A 82 8.74 -10.83 15.75
CA SER A 82 8.79 -11.73 14.60
C SER A 82 9.20 -10.95 13.35
N THR A 83 10.14 -11.48 12.56
CA THR A 83 10.46 -10.93 11.23
C THR A 83 9.46 -11.35 10.14
N GLY A 84 8.43 -12.12 10.49
CA GLY A 84 7.30 -12.47 9.63
C GLY A 84 5.98 -12.24 10.37
N ASP A 85 5.09 -13.23 10.36
CA ASP A 85 3.81 -13.19 11.08
C ASP A 85 3.98 -13.48 12.59
N LEU A 86 3.10 -12.93 13.41
CA LEU A 86 2.97 -13.21 14.84
C LEU A 86 1.50 -13.46 15.19
N ASN A 87 1.13 -14.73 15.29
CA ASN A 87 -0.23 -15.17 15.58
C ASN A 87 -0.34 -15.77 16.98
N ILE A 88 -0.92 -14.98 17.89
CA ILE A 88 -1.25 -15.38 19.26
C ILE A 88 -2.76 -15.54 19.48
N GLY A 89 -3.56 -15.29 18.44
CA GLY A 89 -5.01 -15.30 18.54
C GLY A 89 -5.61 -16.67 18.85
N GLY A 90 -4.85 -17.73 18.63
CA GLY A 90 -5.25 -19.11 18.88
C GLY A 90 -5.14 -19.57 20.33
N ILE A 91 -4.52 -18.85 21.26
CA ILE A 91 -4.18 -19.31 22.63
C ILE A 91 -5.40 -19.37 23.57
N ASP A 92 -5.62 -20.50 24.25
CA ASP A 92 -6.62 -20.66 25.31
C ASP A 92 -6.54 -19.52 26.36
N PRO A 93 -7.66 -18.79 26.66
CA PRO A 93 -7.66 -17.67 27.59
C PRO A 93 -7.07 -17.98 28.96
N ASP A 94 -7.23 -19.21 29.47
CA ASP A 94 -6.69 -19.61 30.78
C ASP A 94 -5.15 -19.71 30.77
N LYS A 95 -4.56 -19.83 29.58
CA LYS A 95 -3.12 -19.97 29.32
C LYS A 95 -2.49 -18.70 28.73
N PHE A 96 -3.27 -17.64 28.56
CA PHE A 96 -2.83 -16.36 28.01
C PHE A 96 -2.75 -15.29 29.11
N LYS A 97 -1.52 -14.95 29.53
CA LYS A 97 -1.26 -14.05 30.67
C LYS A 97 -0.34 -12.91 30.25
N VAL A 98 -0.88 -11.94 29.51
CA VAL A 98 -0.13 -10.76 29.03
C VAL A 98 -0.63 -9.50 29.74
N SER A 99 0.11 -9.06 30.76
CA SER A 99 -0.23 -7.91 31.61
C SER A 99 0.67 -6.68 31.39
N GLY A 100 1.66 -6.80 30.51
CA GLY A 100 2.56 -5.73 30.07
C GLY A 100 3.45 -6.22 28.93
N GLY A 101 4.16 -5.29 28.29
CA GLY A 101 5.13 -5.58 27.24
C GLY A 101 4.72 -5.06 25.87
N SER A 102 5.42 -5.55 24.85
CA SER A 102 5.14 -5.20 23.46
C SER A 102 5.30 -6.37 22.49
N PHE A 103 4.51 -6.33 21.43
CA PHE A 103 4.59 -7.24 20.29
C PHE A 103 5.05 -6.48 19.05
N GLU A 104 5.94 -7.08 18.28
CA GLU A 104 6.30 -6.57 16.95
C GLU A 104 6.25 -7.67 15.90
N ALA A 105 5.52 -7.45 14.80
CA ALA A 105 5.50 -8.33 13.64
C ALA A 105 5.94 -7.53 12.41
N ALA A 106 6.84 -8.05 11.60
CA ALA A 106 7.18 -7.39 10.34
C ALA A 106 5.99 -7.42 9.37
N ASP A 107 5.26 -8.54 9.33
CA ASP A 107 4.10 -8.77 8.47
C ASP A 107 2.80 -8.66 9.30
N THR A 108 2.12 -9.76 9.61
CA THR A 108 0.79 -9.72 10.26
C THR A 108 0.86 -10.06 11.74
N PHE A 109 0.24 -9.23 12.58
CA PHE A 109 -0.10 -9.62 13.94
C PHE A 109 -1.58 -10.03 14.03
N THR A 110 -1.81 -11.25 14.54
CA THR A 110 -3.17 -11.81 14.70
C THR A 110 -3.48 -12.09 16.17
N PHE A 111 -4.61 -11.58 16.64
CA PHE A 111 -5.11 -11.76 18.01
C PHE A 111 -6.63 -12.03 18.00
N GLY A 112 -7.15 -12.81 18.96
CA GLY A 112 -8.59 -12.91 19.18
C GLY A 112 -9.38 -13.92 18.33
N LYS A 113 -8.89 -15.16 18.13
CA LYS A 113 -9.73 -16.25 17.58
C LYS A 113 -10.77 -16.76 18.60
N GLN A 114 -10.53 -16.50 19.88
CA GLN A 114 -11.46 -16.70 20.99
C GLN A 114 -11.39 -15.51 21.95
N ALA A 115 -12.14 -15.57 23.05
CA ALA A 115 -12.14 -14.52 24.05
C ALA A 115 -10.76 -14.40 24.70
N GLN A 116 -10.15 -13.20 24.64
CA GLN A 116 -8.80 -12.96 25.14
C GLN A 116 -8.65 -11.51 25.61
N THR A 117 -7.87 -11.30 26.67
CA THR A 117 -7.55 -9.97 27.18
C THR A 117 -6.04 -9.79 27.27
N MET A 118 -5.50 -8.69 26.73
CA MET A 118 -4.09 -8.32 26.90
C MET A 118 -3.91 -6.86 27.29
N LYS A 119 -2.79 -6.60 27.99
CA LYS A 119 -2.21 -5.27 28.13
C LYS A 119 -0.82 -5.25 27.52
N ALA A 120 -0.68 -4.72 26.31
CA ALA A 120 0.58 -4.63 25.58
C ALA A 120 0.45 -3.66 24.39
N ASP A 121 1.57 -3.03 24.01
CA ASP A 121 1.65 -2.28 22.76
C ASP A 121 1.90 -3.24 21.59
N VAL A 122 1.37 -2.91 20.41
CA VAL A 122 1.55 -3.75 19.21
C VAL A 122 1.98 -2.88 18.04
N THR A 123 3.08 -3.27 17.39
CA THR A 123 3.49 -2.73 16.10
C THR A 123 3.51 -3.84 15.05
N ALA A 124 2.84 -3.66 13.92
CA ALA A 124 2.81 -4.66 12.85
C ALA A 124 2.81 -4.07 11.44
N GLY A 125 3.12 -4.89 10.43
CA GLY A 125 2.79 -4.58 9.04
C GLY A 125 1.28 -4.54 8.80
N THR A 126 0.53 -5.48 9.37
CA THR A 126 -0.95 -5.52 9.37
C THR A 126 -1.47 -6.00 10.73
N LEU A 127 -2.57 -5.41 11.21
CA LEU A 127 -3.25 -5.84 12.43
C LEU A 127 -4.58 -6.54 12.10
N ILE A 128 -4.73 -7.80 12.53
CA ILE A 128 -5.99 -8.54 12.48
C ILE A 128 -6.42 -8.86 13.91
N LEU A 129 -7.43 -8.15 14.40
CA LEU A 129 -7.83 -8.15 15.80
C LEU A 129 -9.27 -8.65 15.94
N GLY A 130 -9.44 -9.88 16.38
CA GLY A 130 -10.74 -10.48 16.63
C GLY A 130 -11.34 -11.16 15.40
N SER A 131 -11.98 -12.31 15.63
CA SER A 131 -12.77 -13.04 14.62
C SER A 131 -14.27 -13.11 14.99
N GLY A 132 -14.73 -12.20 15.86
CA GLY A 132 -16.09 -12.16 16.41
C GLY A 132 -16.23 -12.67 17.85
N SER A 133 -15.11 -12.95 18.53
CA SER A 133 -15.09 -13.23 19.97
C SER A 133 -14.82 -11.96 20.78
N THR A 134 -15.27 -11.93 22.04
CA THR A 134 -15.02 -10.79 22.95
C THR A 134 -13.54 -10.66 23.26
N ILE A 135 -12.89 -9.62 22.74
CA ILE A 135 -11.50 -9.32 23.05
C ILE A 135 -11.35 -7.97 23.75
N GLN A 136 -10.36 -7.87 24.63
CA GLN A 136 -9.96 -6.61 25.24
C GLN A 136 -8.46 -6.38 25.06
N ILE A 137 -8.10 -5.25 24.46
CA ILE A 137 -6.69 -4.86 24.28
C ILE A 137 -6.49 -3.52 24.97
N SER A 138 -5.53 -3.44 25.90
CA SER A 138 -5.12 -2.18 26.51
C SER A 138 -3.68 -1.86 26.10
N GLY A 139 -3.49 -0.84 25.26
CA GLY A 139 -2.18 -0.48 24.72
C GLY A 139 -2.27 0.27 23.40
N THR A 140 -1.14 0.79 22.95
CA THR A 140 -0.99 1.48 21.66
C THR A 140 -0.90 0.48 20.52
N LEU A 141 -1.72 0.67 19.49
CA LEU A 141 -1.77 -0.20 18.31
C LEU A 141 -1.32 0.57 17.07
N VAL A 142 -0.25 0.10 16.43
CA VAL A 142 0.34 0.74 15.25
C VAL A 142 0.50 -0.29 14.13
N SER A 143 -0.20 -0.06 13.02
CA SER A 143 -0.02 -0.80 11.77
C SER A 143 0.67 0.08 10.73
N LYS A 144 1.67 -0.46 10.02
CA LYS A 144 2.24 0.18 8.82
C LYS A 144 1.33 0.01 7.59
N GLY A 145 0.39 -0.93 7.65
CA GLY A 145 -0.58 -1.30 6.64
C GLY A 145 -2.00 -1.22 7.21
N THR A 146 -2.85 -2.21 6.98
CA THR A 146 -4.26 -2.15 7.38
C THR A 146 -4.48 -2.55 8.84
N VAL A 147 -5.62 -2.14 9.41
CA VAL A 147 -6.11 -2.59 10.71
C VAL A 147 -7.54 -3.09 10.53
N SER A 148 -7.77 -4.37 10.81
CA SER A 148 -9.09 -4.99 10.82
C SER A 148 -9.47 -5.33 12.25
N ILE A 149 -10.57 -4.76 12.75
CA ILE A 149 -11.08 -5.00 14.11
C ILE A 149 -12.42 -5.75 14.01
N GLY A 150 -12.43 -7.02 14.39
CA GLY A 150 -13.60 -7.88 14.45
C GLY A 150 -14.63 -7.45 15.50
N SER A 151 -15.84 -8.02 15.42
CA SER A 151 -16.93 -7.67 16.34
C SER A 151 -16.63 -8.08 17.78
N HIS A 152 -17.25 -7.37 18.73
CA HIS A 152 -17.11 -7.53 20.17
C HIS A 152 -15.71 -7.20 20.72
N ALA A 153 -14.87 -6.53 19.94
CA ALA A 153 -13.59 -6.02 20.39
C ALA A 153 -13.73 -4.71 21.17
N THR A 154 -13.00 -4.61 22.29
CA THR A 154 -12.78 -3.37 23.03
C THR A 154 -11.29 -3.03 23.02
N ILE A 155 -10.95 -1.87 22.47
CA ILE A 155 -9.59 -1.34 22.42
C ILE A 155 -9.49 -0.16 23.38
N ASN A 156 -8.58 -0.21 24.35
CA ASN A 156 -8.28 0.86 25.29
C ASN A 156 -6.88 1.41 24.98
N GLY A 157 -6.81 2.36 24.04
CA GLY A 157 -5.57 2.95 23.56
C GLY A 157 -5.70 3.46 22.11
N PRO A 158 -4.72 4.26 21.64
CA PRO A 158 -4.76 4.80 20.29
C PRO A 158 -4.52 3.72 19.23
N VAL A 159 -5.15 3.89 18.06
CA VAL A 159 -5.04 2.98 16.91
C VAL A 159 -4.57 3.75 15.68
N SER A 160 -3.48 3.30 15.06
CA SER A 160 -2.92 3.92 13.86
C SER A 160 -2.73 2.90 12.74
N GLY A 161 -3.00 3.30 11.48
CA GLY A 161 -2.91 2.42 10.31
C GLY A 161 -3.09 3.19 9.00
N THR A 162 -3.05 2.48 7.86
CA THR A 162 -3.40 3.05 6.55
C THR A 162 -4.91 3.12 6.39
N THR A 163 -5.54 1.97 6.23
CA THR A 163 -6.99 1.78 6.28
C THR A 163 -7.35 1.07 7.59
N ILE A 164 -8.26 1.64 8.38
CA ILE A 164 -8.78 1.05 9.61
C ILE A 164 -10.26 0.73 9.40
N THR A 165 -10.64 -0.54 9.57
CA THR A 165 -12.02 -1.00 9.42
C THR A 165 -12.47 -1.77 10.65
N THR A 166 -13.66 -1.46 11.17
CA THR A 166 -14.29 -2.23 12.24
C THR A 166 -15.45 -3.07 11.71
N SER A 167 -15.71 -4.19 12.39
CA SER A 167 -16.98 -4.93 12.32
C SER A 167 -17.94 -4.45 13.42
N SER A 168 -19.18 -4.92 13.40
CA SER A 168 -20.24 -4.45 14.30
C SER A 168 -20.52 -5.43 15.45
N PRO A 169 -20.62 -4.98 16.72
CA PRO A 169 -20.17 -3.69 17.27
C PRO A 169 -18.71 -3.76 17.75
N VAL A 170 -18.02 -2.62 17.78
CA VAL A 170 -16.67 -2.44 18.35
C VAL A 170 -16.64 -1.22 19.29
N VAL A 171 -15.79 -1.24 20.32
CA VAL A 171 -15.51 -0.07 21.16
C VAL A 171 -14.04 0.30 21.08
N ILE A 172 -13.73 1.56 20.75
CA ILE A 172 -12.37 2.12 20.76
C ILE A 172 -12.35 3.29 21.74
N ASN A 173 -11.56 3.18 22.80
CA ASN A 173 -11.31 4.22 23.79
C ASN A 173 -9.89 4.77 23.58
N GLY A 174 -9.73 5.59 22.53
CA GLY A 174 -8.47 6.18 22.13
C GLY A 174 -8.58 6.89 20.78
N ALA A 175 -7.56 7.68 20.44
CA ALA A 175 -7.49 8.36 19.15
C ALA A 175 -7.32 7.37 17.99
N VAL A 176 -7.91 7.67 16.84
CA VAL A 176 -7.82 6.85 15.62
C VAL A 176 -7.14 7.66 14.52
N ASN A 177 -6.00 7.17 14.02
CA ASN A 177 -5.23 7.84 12.95
C ASN A 177 -5.09 6.91 11.74
N ALA A 178 -5.87 7.16 10.69
CA ALA A 178 -5.81 6.40 9.44
C ALA A 178 -5.21 7.25 8.32
N SER A 179 -4.17 6.77 7.63
CA SER A 179 -3.52 7.56 6.57
C SER A 179 -4.32 7.61 5.27
N THR A 180 -5.31 6.73 5.07
CA THR A 180 -6.16 6.69 3.86
C THR A 180 -7.65 6.75 4.21
N LYS A 181 -8.15 5.84 5.07
CA LYS A 181 -9.58 5.69 5.34
C LYS A 181 -9.85 5.07 6.70
N PHE A 182 -10.84 5.59 7.41
CA PHE A 182 -11.44 4.95 8.58
C PHE A 182 -12.91 4.60 8.30
N THR A 183 -13.32 3.38 8.66
CA THR A 183 -14.72 2.95 8.63
C THR A 183 -15.13 2.37 9.97
N LEU A 184 -16.12 3.00 10.59
CA LEU A 184 -16.74 2.56 11.83
C LEU A 184 -18.06 1.86 11.52
N ALA A 185 -18.14 0.56 11.79
CA ALA A 185 -19.35 -0.22 11.57
C ALA A 185 -20.50 0.11 12.53
N SER A 186 -21.70 -0.32 12.16
CA SER A 186 -22.96 -0.16 12.90
C SER A 186 -22.83 -0.43 14.39
N GLY A 187 -23.49 0.35 15.24
CA GLY A 187 -23.50 0.16 16.70
C GLY A 187 -22.15 0.29 17.41
N SER A 188 -21.08 0.65 16.70
CA SER A 188 -19.73 0.78 17.27
C SER A 188 -19.51 2.16 17.89
N LYS A 189 -18.59 2.25 18.85
CA LYS A 189 -18.30 3.48 19.60
C LYS A 189 -16.82 3.83 19.54
N VAL A 190 -16.52 5.11 19.32
CA VAL A 190 -15.17 5.67 19.45
C VAL A 190 -15.21 6.80 20.49
N THR A 191 -14.35 6.73 21.49
CA THR A 191 -14.09 7.81 22.44
C THR A 191 -12.66 8.30 22.22
N GLY A 192 -12.49 9.42 21.52
CA GLY A 192 -11.21 9.96 21.08
C GLY A 192 -11.30 10.66 19.73
N ALA A 193 -10.29 11.49 19.43
CA ALA A 193 -10.22 12.19 18.15
C ALA A 193 -9.94 11.22 16.98
N ILE A 194 -10.53 11.50 15.82
CA ILE A 194 -10.34 10.73 14.58
C ILE A 194 -9.64 11.61 13.55
N THR A 195 -8.55 11.13 12.96
CA THR A 195 -7.87 11.78 11.82
C THR A 195 -7.74 10.80 10.66
N ALA A 196 -8.33 11.13 9.50
CA ALA A 196 -8.16 10.38 8.26
C ALA A 196 -8.45 11.24 7.02
N PRO A 197 -8.06 10.86 5.80
CA PRO A 197 -8.60 11.53 4.60
C PRO A 197 -10.09 11.25 4.40
N VAL A 198 -10.52 10.00 4.55
CA VAL A 198 -11.92 9.56 4.39
C VAL A 198 -12.42 8.91 5.67
N VAL A 199 -13.59 9.32 6.17
CA VAL A 199 -14.24 8.73 7.33
C VAL A 199 -15.68 8.33 6.99
N ASP A 200 -16.03 7.07 7.18
CA ASP A 200 -17.39 6.55 7.01
C ASP A 200 -17.92 5.97 8.34
N LEU A 201 -19.05 6.48 8.82
CA LEU A 201 -19.78 5.93 9.96
C LEU A 201 -21.02 5.20 9.44
N LEU A 202 -21.06 3.87 9.58
CA LEU A 202 -22.13 3.04 9.03
C LEU A 202 -23.41 3.08 9.88
N ALA A 203 -24.54 2.80 9.24
CA ALA A 203 -25.88 3.04 9.79
C ALA A 203 -26.14 2.23 11.08
N SER A 204 -27.16 2.67 11.82
CA SER A 204 -27.68 2.00 13.02
C SER A 204 -26.81 2.19 14.28
N GLY A 205 -26.66 3.43 14.74
CA GLY A 205 -26.25 3.73 16.11
C GLY A 205 -24.74 3.76 16.36
N SER A 206 -23.90 3.99 15.35
CA SER A 206 -22.47 4.25 15.60
C SER A 206 -22.29 5.64 16.22
N VAL A 207 -21.47 5.72 17.27
CA VAL A 207 -21.26 6.95 18.05
C VAL A 207 -19.78 7.30 18.13
N VAL A 208 -19.43 8.55 17.84
CA VAL A 208 -18.11 9.11 18.11
C VAL A 208 -18.24 10.16 19.20
N THR A 209 -17.37 10.12 20.21
CA THR A 209 -17.21 11.16 21.22
C THR A 209 -15.79 11.70 21.10
N GLY A 210 -15.64 12.85 20.47
CA GLY A 210 -14.36 13.44 20.07
C GLY A 210 -14.41 14.07 18.67
N ASP A 211 -13.43 14.92 18.39
CA ASP A 211 -13.37 15.67 17.14
C ASP A 211 -12.95 14.78 15.96
N ILE A 212 -13.46 15.10 14.76
CA ILE A 212 -13.11 14.40 13.52
C ILE A 212 -12.45 15.35 12.53
N LYS A 213 -11.23 15.01 12.10
CA LYS A 213 -10.56 15.67 10.97
C LYS A 213 -10.50 14.72 9.77
N ALA A 214 -11.34 15.00 8.77
CA ALA A 214 -11.51 14.20 7.56
C ALA A 214 -11.06 14.98 6.30
N ALA A 215 -9.79 14.88 5.90
CA ALA A 215 -9.22 15.81 4.90
C ALA A 215 -9.98 15.85 3.54
N SER A 216 -10.66 14.77 3.17
CA SER A 216 -11.43 14.64 1.93
C SER A 216 -12.94 14.57 2.18
N SER A 217 -13.42 13.60 2.98
CA SER A 217 -14.85 13.41 3.20
C SER A 217 -15.20 12.72 4.51
N LEU A 218 -16.33 13.13 5.09
CA LEU A 218 -16.98 12.50 6.24
C LEU A 218 -18.42 12.14 5.88
N THR A 219 -18.77 10.86 5.97
CA THR A 219 -20.12 10.35 5.75
C THR A 219 -20.69 9.79 7.04
N LEU A 220 -21.83 10.32 7.47
CA LEU A 220 -22.64 9.79 8.57
C LEU A 220 -23.88 9.11 7.97
N ALA A 221 -23.95 7.79 8.07
CA ALA A 221 -25.14 7.05 7.67
C ALA A 221 -26.30 7.22 8.68
N SER A 222 -27.47 6.64 8.39
CA SER A 222 -28.68 6.77 9.22
C SER A 222 -28.45 6.40 10.70
N GLY A 223 -28.92 7.26 11.61
CA GLY A 223 -28.92 7.03 13.06
C GLY A 223 -27.53 7.05 13.70
N THR A 224 -26.57 7.74 13.09
CA THR A 224 -25.20 7.89 13.61
C THR A 224 -25.02 9.24 14.29
N THR A 225 -24.12 9.32 15.26
CA THR A 225 -23.89 10.56 16.03
C THR A 225 -22.41 10.84 16.25
N VAL A 226 -22.02 12.09 16.03
CA VAL A 226 -20.71 12.63 16.42
C VAL A 226 -20.94 13.66 17.52
N ASP A 227 -20.37 13.41 18.69
CA ASP A 227 -20.33 14.29 19.85
C ASP A 227 -18.94 14.94 19.91
N GLY A 228 -18.74 15.94 19.05
CA GLY A 228 -17.47 16.64 18.82
C GLY A 228 -17.56 17.53 17.57
N ASP A 229 -16.50 18.30 17.33
CA ASP A 229 -16.39 19.16 16.14
C ASP A 229 -15.88 18.36 14.94
N VAL A 230 -16.26 18.78 13.73
CA VAL A 230 -15.82 18.14 12.48
C VAL A 230 -15.14 19.13 11.55
N ASP A 231 -13.98 18.76 11.02
CA ASP A 231 -13.23 19.50 10.00
C ASP A 231 -13.06 18.59 8.78
N THR A 232 -13.81 18.83 7.71
CA THR A 232 -13.84 17.93 6.55
C THR A 232 -13.89 18.67 5.21
N GLY A 233 -13.55 17.99 4.12
CA GLY A 233 -13.83 18.50 2.78
C GLY A 233 -15.34 18.45 2.50
N THR A 234 -15.84 17.27 2.14
CA THR A 234 -17.28 17.03 1.96
C THR A 234 -17.89 16.35 3.18
N LEU A 235 -18.87 17.00 3.81
CA LEU A 235 -19.72 16.40 4.84
C LEU A 235 -21.01 15.86 4.20
N THR A 236 -21.35 14.60 4.46
CA THR A 236 -22.63 14.01 4.05
C THR A 236 -23.34 13.43 5.27
N LEU A 237 -24.52 13.96 5.60
CA LEU A 237 -25.41 13.43 6.61
C LEU A 237 -26.58 12.74 5.91
N GLU A 238 -26.60 11.40 5.92
CA GLU A 238 -27.65 10.59 5.30
C GLU A 238 -29.01 10.73 6.02
N SER A 239 -30.06 10.26 5.35
CA SER A 239 -31.42 10.34 5.88
C SER A 239 -31.59 9.60 7.20
N SER A 240 -32.53 10.06 8.02
CA SER A 240 -32.94 9.48 9.31
C SER A 240 -31.90 9.66 10.43
N GLU A 241 -31.81 10.89 10.95
CA GLU A 241 -31.10 11.24 12.21
C GLU A 241 -29.57 11.00 12.22
N ALA A 242 -28.88 11.40 11.14
CA ALA A 242 -27.42 11.56 11.14
C ALA A 242 -27.04 12.92 11.77
N ILE A 243 -26.39 12.91 12.93
CA ILE A 243 -26.23 14.11 13.78
C ILE A 243 -24.76 14.40 14.10
N VAL A 244 -24.34 15.64 13.86
CA VAL A 244 -23.14 16.23 14.48
C VAL A 244 -23.61 17.16 15.59
N LYS A 245 -23.17 16.94 16.83
CA LYS A 245 -23.53 17.79 17.98
C LYS A 245 -22.68 19.06 18.10
N GLY A 246 -21.43 18.99 17.63
CA GLY A 246 -20.52 20.15 17.58
C GLY A 246 -20.71 21.00 16.33
N SER A 247 -19.68 21.79 16.04
CA SER A 247 -19.56 22.62 14.84
C SER A 247 -18.89 21.87 13.68
N ALA A 248 -19.10 22.33 12.45
CA ALA A 248 -18.57 21.73 11.23
C ALA A 248 -17.85 22.76 10.35
N ILE A 249 -16.60 22.50 9.97
CA ILE A 249 -15.86 23.26 8.96
C ILE A 249 -15.81 22.42 7.68
N VAL A 250 -16.34 22.96 6.57
CA VAL A 250 -16.55 22.19 5.33
C VAL A 250 -16.23 22.97 4.05
N ASP A 251 -15.88 22.25 2.99
CA ASP A 251 -15.95 22.76 1.61
C ASP A 251 -17.36 22.61 1.02
N LEU A 252 -18.06 21.53 1.38
CA LEU A 252 -19.44 21.22 0.98
C LEU A 252 -20.13 20.39 2.08
N ALA A 253 -21.37 20.71 2.43
CA ALA A 253 -22.21 19.91 3.32
C ALA A 253 -23.52 19.50 2.63
N ASN A 254 -23.79 18.20 2.55
CA ASN A 254 -25.07 17.64 2.11
C ASN A 254 -25.83 17.13 3.32
N LEU A 255 -26.99 17.73 3.62
CA LEU A 255 -27.83 17.34 4.75
C LEU A 255 -29.13 16.73 4.21
N TYR A 256 -29.27 15.40 4.24
CA TYR A 256 -30.50 14.72 3.84
C TYR A 256 -31.51 14.66 5.00
N TRP A 257 -32.71 14.10 4.76
CA TRP A 257 -33.86 14.13 5.66
C TRP A 257 -33.50 13.85 7.14
N HIS A 258 -33.74 14.81 8.03
CA HIS A 258 -33.39 14.82 9.46
C HIS A 258 -31.89 14.84 9.82
N GLY A 259 -30.99 14.93 8.84
CA GLY A 259 -29.56 15.15 9.06
C GLY A 259 -29.29 16.58 9.54
N ARG A 260 -28.51 16.74 10.63
CA ARG A 260 -28.22 18.08 11.18
C ARG A 260 -26.86 18.21 11.84
N VAL A 261 -26.31 19.41 11.74
CA VAL A 261 -25.23 19.94 12.60
C VAL A 261 -25.90 20.81 13.65
N SER A 262 -25.69 20.52 14.93
CA SER A 262 -26.47 21.11 16.02
C SER A 262 -26.00 22.53 16.39
N ASP A 263 -24.70 22.78 16.22
CA ASP A 263 -24.10 24.09 16.45
C ASP A 263 -23.99 24.89 15.14
N THR A 264 -22.77 25.16 14.64
CA THR A 264 -22.59 25.98 13.43
C THR A 264 -21.85 25.25 12.30
N ILE A 265 -22.19 25.60 11.06
CA ILE A 265 -21.48 25.19 9.85
C ILE A 265 -20.69 26.39 9.33
N THR A 266 -19.40 26.18 9.06
CA THR A 266 -18.49 27.17 8.49
C THR A 266 -18.07 26.72 7.10
N CYS A 267 -18.43 27.49 6.08
CA CYS A 267 -17.99 27.27 4.70
C CYS A 267 -16.58 27.83 4.50
N ARG A 268 -15.59 27.00 4.15
CA ARG A 268 -14.19 27.44 3.96
C ARG A 268 -14.03 28.54 2.90
N LYS A 269 -14.93 28.60 1.90
CA LYS A 269 -14.90 29.57 0.80
C LYS A 269 -15.82 30.79 1.02
N GLY A 270 -16.60 30.82 2.10
CA GLY A 270 -17.59 31.87 2.36
C GLY A 270 -17.04 33.00 3.23
N ALA A 271 -16.92 34.22 2.71
CA ALA A 271 -16.28 35.33 3.41
C ALA A 271 -17.21 36.14 4.35
N THR A 272 -18.51 35.87 4.36
CA THR A 272 -19.51 36.65 5.12
C THR A 272 -20.16 35.85 6.25
N ALA A 273 -20.45 36.52 7.37
CA ALA A 273 -21.23 35.95 8.46
C ALA A 273 -22.62 35.51 7.97
N GLY A 274 -22.97 34.25 8.24
CA GLY A 274 -24.22 33.67 7.76
C GLY A 274 -24.18 33.14 6.31
N ASP A 275 -23.01 33.03 5.69
CA ASP A 275 -22.90 32.39 4.37
C ASP A 275 -23.09 30.86 4.49
N CYS A 276 -24.20 30.37 3.94
CA CYS A 276 -24.53 28.95 3.82
C CYS A 276 -24.35 28.40 2.39
N SER A 277 -23.60 29.08 1.52
CA SER A 277 -23.43 28.69 0.10
C SER A 277 -22.87 27.29 -0.12
N CYS A 278 -22.13 26.75 0.85
CA CYS A 278 -21.61 25.39 0.81
C CYS A 278 -22.60 24.33 1.35
N VAL A 279 -23.80 24.71 1.79
CA VAL A 279 -24.76 23.79 2.42
C VAL A 279 -25.90 23.47 1.47
N ASN A 280 -25.94 22.22 0.99
CA ASN A 280 -27.08 21.64 0.30
C ASN A 280 -28.05 21.05 1.36
N ASN A 281 -29.06 21.84 1.73
CA ASN A 281 -30.00 21.49 2.79
C ASN A 281 -31.25 20.80 2.23
N GLN A 282 -31.36 19.50 2.47
CA GLN A 282 -32.53 18.65 2.21
C GLN A 282 -33.02 17.98 3.51
N SER A 283 -32.69 18.57 4.67
CA SER A 283 -32.99 17.97 5.99
C SER A 283 -34.45 18.00 6.39
N GLY A 284 -35.28 18.79 5.70
CA GLY A 284 -36.65 19.11 6.12
C GLY A 284 -36.73 20.26 7.14
N TYR A 285 -35.59 20.76 7.64
CA TYR A 285 -35.52 21.92 8.52
C TYR A 285 -35.01 23.15 7.78
N GLY A 286 -35.72 24.27 7.89
CA GLY A 286 -35.27 25.54 7.30
C GLY A 286 -33.98 26.05 7.95
N PHE A 287 -33.15 26.76 7.20
CA PHE A 287 -31.97 27.44 7.74
C PHE A 287 -32.34 28.31 8.95
N TYR A 288 -31.44 28.35 9.96
CA TYR A 288 -31.59 29.15 11.18
C TYR A 288 -32.80 28.83 12.07
N THR A 289 -33.48 27.70 11.84
CA THR A 289 -34.48 27.17 12.78
C THR A 289 -33.80 26.41 13.92
N THR A 290 -34.56 26.05 14.97
CA THR A 290 -34.03 25.31 16.14
C THR A 290 -33.27 24.04 15.76
N LEU A 291 -33.74 23.33 14.72
CA LEU A 291 -33.17 22.05 14.26
C LEU A 291 -32.50 22.13 12.88
N GLY A 292 -32.57 23.30 12.22
CA GLY A 292 -31.97 23.49 10.90
C GLY A 292 -30.52 23.97 10.96
N PRO A 293 -29.81 23.90 9.83
CA PRO A 293 -28.43 24.35 9.74
C PRO A 293 -28.29 25.85 10.04
N LYS A 294 -27.30 26.19 10.85
CA LYS A 294 -26.91 27.57 11.18
C LYS A 294 -25.50 27.78 10.63
N CYS A 295 -25.29 28.80 9.81
CA CYS A 295 -23.96 29.09 9.30
C CYS A 295 -23.31 30.25 10.05
N ALA A 296 -22.04 30.08 10.39
CA ALA A 296 -21.21 31.11 10.99
C ALA A 296 -20.18 31.62 9.97
N ALA A 297 -19.68 32.85 10.17
CA ALA A 297 -18.48 33.26 9.46
C ALA A 297 -17.33 32.30 9.82
N PRO A 298 -16.39 32.04 8.90
CA PRO A 298 -15.13 31.43 9.29
C PRO A 298 -14.57 32.19 10.48
N ALA A 299 -14.22 31.47 11.55
CA ALA A 299 -13.38 32.04 12.59
C ALA A 299 -12.18 32.65 11.87
N GLN A 300 -12.09 33.98 11.90
CA GLN A 300 -10.92 34.66 11.37
C GLN A 300 -9.70 33.97 11.99
N PRO A 301 -8.68 33.59 11.20
CA PRO A 301 -7.41 33.20 11.78
C PRO A 301 -7.06 34.23 12.84
N PRO A 302 -6.44 33.87 13.98
CA PRO A 302 -5.97 34.89 14.90
C PRO A 302 -5.14 35.87 14.06
N GLY A 303 -5.69 37.08 13.88
CA GLY A 303 -5.04 38.11 13.11
C GLY A 303 -3.68 38.34 13.72
N ILE A 304 -2.78 38.98 12.97
CA ILE A 304 -1.49 39.35 13.53
C ILE A 304 -1.76 40.18 14.80
N ASN A 305 -1.30 39.69 15.94
CA ASN A 305 -1.44 40.44 17.18
C ASN A 305 -0.56 41.67 17.10
N HIS A 306 0.73 41.48 16.83
CA HIS A 306 1.67 42.55 16.56
C HIS A 306 2.83 42.04 15.71
N PHE A 307 3.63 42.96 15.17
CA PHE A 307 4.96 42.64 14.65
C PHE A 307 6.00 42.94 15.72
N ARG A 308 7.03 42.10 15.83
CA ARG A 308 8.19 42.32 16.69
C ARG A 308 9.44 42.54 15.86
N ILE A 309 10.09 43.69 16.02
CA ILE A 309 11.39 44.00 15.41
C ILE A 309 12.50 43.68 16.41
N THR A 310 13.36 42.71 16.10
CA THR A 310 14.54 42.39 16.91
C THR A 310 15.77 43.02 16.26
N HIS A 311 16.52 43.80 17.04
CA HIS A 311 17.70 44.56 16.60
C HIS A 311 18.75 44.65 17.72
N ASP A 312 19.96 45.12 17.44
CA ASP A 312 21.01 45.29 18.44
C ASP A 312 21.16 46.74 18.96
N GLY A 313 20.55 47.72 18.27
CA GLY A 313 20.46 49.12 18.68
C GLY A 313 21.48 50.04 18.04
N ARG A 314 22.33 49.52 17.15
CA ARG A 314 23.32 50.29 16.40
C ARG A 314 23.13 50.01 14.90
N ALA A 315 23.46 50.99 14.09
CA ALA A 315 23.48 50.89 12.63
C ALA A 315 24.48 51.90 12.08
N ASP A 316 24.95 51.65 10.87
CA ASP A 316 25.86 52.55 10.17
C ASP A 316 25.10 53.48 9.21
N THR A 317 25.56 54.73 9.07
CA THR A 317 25.00 55.62 8.05
C THR A 317 25.35 55.13 6.64
N CYS A 318 24.42 55.35 5.70
CA CYS A 318 24.57 55.03 4.28
C CYS A 318 24.71 53.54 3.93
N VAL A 319 24.55 52.63 4.89
CA VAL A 319 24.57 51.19 4.68
C VAL A 319 23.29 50.58 5.29
N PRO A 320 22.68 49.56 4.66
CA PRO A 320 21.58 48.84 5.28
C PRO A 320 22.02 48.01 6.50
N GLU A 321 21.29 48.15 7.61
CA GLU A 321 21.41 47.35 8.82
C GLU A 321 20.33 46.27 8.85
N ARG A 322 20.66 45.04 9.28
CA ARG A 322 19.69 43.94 9.29
C ARG A 322 18.96 43.80 10.61
N VAL A 323 17.65 43.66 10.53
CA VAL A 323 16.76 43.40 11.65
C VAL A 323 15.92 42.15 11.39
N THR A 324 15.51 41.48 12.47
CA THR A 324 14.57 40.35 12.38
C THR A 324 13.16 40.84 12.65
N VAL A 325 12.23 40.50 11.76
CA VAL A 325 10.81 40.81 11.92
C VAL A 325 10.04 39.51 12.14
N THR A 326 9.35 39.41 13.27
CA THR A 326 8.48 38.29 13.63
C THR A 326 7.02 38.74 13.60
N ALA A 327 6.15 37.99 12.92
CA ALA A 327 4.71 38.18 12.98
C ALA A 327 4.14 37.33 14.13
N CYS A 328 3.61 37.98 15.17
CA CYS A 328 3.16 37.31 16.39
C CYS A 328 1.65 37.07 16.33
N ALA A 329 1.21 35.84 16.59
CA ALA A 329 -0.22 35.49 16.66
C ALA A 329 -0.82 35.76 18.06
N ASP A 330 0.01 35.96 19.09
CA ASP A 330 -0.39 36.25 20.46
C ASP A 330 0.44 37.40 21.08
N ALA A 331 -0.05 37.99 22.18
CA ALA A 331 0.58 39.13 22.84
C ALA A 331 2.00 38.85 23.36
N SER A 332 2.29 37.60 23.75
CA SER A 332 3.63 37.20 24.20
C SER A 332 4.60 36.92 23.05
N CYS A 333 4.09 36.72 21.83
CA CYS A 333 4.79 36.17 20.66
C CYS A 333 5.36 34.76 20.90
N SER A 334 4.70 33.97 21.74
CA SER A 334 4.98 32.54 21.91
C SER A 334 4.44 31.71 20.74
N LYS A 335 3.44 32.25 20.03
CA LYS A 335 2.89 31.70 18.79
C LYS A 335 3.17 32.66 17.64
N ARG A 336 3.74 32.14 16.56
CA ARG A 336 3.99 32.91 15.34
C ARG A 336 2.79 32.82 14.40
N TYR A 337 2.52 33.90 13.68
CA TYR A 337 1.53 33.92 12.62
C TYR A 337 2.13 33.34 11.34
N THR A 338 1.54 32.27 10.83
CA THR A 338 2.07 31.49 9.69
C THR A 338 1.33 31.74 8.37
N GLY A 339 0.33 32.64 8.37
CA GLY A 339 -0.47 32.99 7.18
C GLY A 339 0.23 33.90 6.18
N GLY A 340 1.47 34.30 6.46
CA GLY A 340 2.29 35.19 5.63
C GLY A 340 1.93 36.67 5.76
N ALA A 341 2.93 37.55 5.70
CA ALA A 341 2.73 38.99 5.80
C ALA A 341 3.76 39.78 5.00
N THR A 342 3.38 40.94 4.50
CA THR A 342 4.32 41.93 3.93
C THR A 342 4.36 43.16 4.82
N VAL A 343 5.55 43.59 5.21
CA VAL A 343 5.76 44.84 5.95
C VAL A 343 6.77 45.72 5.25
N THR A 344 6.71 47.04 5.49
CA THR A 344 7.70 48.01 5.00
C THR A 344 8.41 48.61 6.21
N LEU A 345 9.70 48.33 6.39
CA LEU A 345 10.50 48.80 7.51
C LEU A 345 10.92 50.26 7.33
N GLN A 346 10.98 51.00 8.44
CA GLN A 346 11.48 52.37 8.52
C GLN A 346 12.53 52.49 9.62
N PRO A 347 13.58 53.33 9.43
CA PRO A 347 13.85 54.13 8.23
C PRO A 347 14.38 53.28 7.05
N GLY A 348 14.22 53.77 5.82
CA GLY A 348 14.80 53.17 4.61
C GLY A 348 13.80 52.51 3.67
N GLY A 349 12.58 52.20 4.14
CA GLY A 349 11.46 51.77 3.29
C GLY A 349 11.60 50.35 2.70
N ALA A 350 12.43 49.49 3.28
CA ALA A 350 12.62 48.14 2.75
C ALA A 350 11.38 47.27 2.96
N LYS A 351 10.93 46.57 1.91
CA LYS A 351 9.83 45.61 1.99
C LYS A 351 10.34 44.25 2.44
N VAL A 352 9.68 43.67 3.43
CA VAL A 352 10.01 42.35 4.00
C VAL A 352 8.82 41.42 3.84
N GLN A 353 9.08 40.24 3.28
CA GLN A 353 8.11 39.15 3.16
C GLN A 353 8.32 38.15 4.30
N ILE A 354 7.31 37.99 5.14
CA ILE A 354 7.30 37.00 6.22
C ILE A 354 6.52 35.79 5.69
N GLY A 355 7.20 34.64 5.60
CA GLY A 355 6.62 33.39 5.10
C GLY A 355 5.90 32.58 6.18
N SER A 356 5.72 31.28 5.92
CA SER A 356 5.08 30.32 6.81
C SER A 356 5.80 30.11 8.15
N SER A 357 7.08 30.44 8.24
CA SER A 357 7.86 30.45 9.49
C SER A 357 7.35 31.49 10.51
N GLY A 358 6.61 32.50 10.04
CA GLY A 358 6.19 33.66 10.81
C GLY A 358 7.33 34.59 11.23
N GLU A 359 8.51 34.43 10.64
CA GLU A 359 9.68 35.27 10.92
C GLU A 359 10.56 35.45 9.66
N ASN A 360 11.12 36.65 9.50
CA ASN A 360 12.11 36.95 8.48
C ASN A 360 13.31 37.70 9.11
N SER A 361 14.52 37.21 8.90
CA SER A 361 15.78 37.77 9.47
C SER A 361 16.61 38.59 8.48
N THR A 362 16.04 38.92 7.32
CA THR A 362 16.65 39.69 6.24
C THR A 362 16.01 41.07 6.08
N GLY A 363 15.24 41.55 7.05
CA GLY A 363 14.70 42.90 7.03
C GLY A 363 15.83 43.92 7.12
N GLU A 364 15.77 44.98 6.33
CA GLU A 364 16.83 45.99 6.28
C GLU A 364 16.28 47.37 6.66
N VAL A 365 17.02 48.10 7.49
CA VAL A 365 16.75 49.51 7.83
C VAL A 365 17.97 50.32 7.46
N SER A 366 17.78 51.52 6.91
CA SER A 366 18.90 52.36 6.48
C SER A 366 18.59 53.82 6.68
N ARG A 367 19.65 54.60 6.93
CA ARG A 367 19.55 56.05 7.11
C ARG A 367 20.82 56.73 6.62
N ILE A 368 20.66 57.92 6.04
CA ILE A 368 21.79 58.75 5.57
C ILE A 368 22.35 59.62 6.69
N ALA A 369 21.48 60.21 7.51
CA ALA A 369 21.86 61.13 8.57
C ALA A 369 22.22 60.40 9.88
N LYS A 370 23.19 60.95 10.60
CA LYS A 370 23.60 60.46 11.92
C LYS A 370 22.52 60.70 12.97
N GLY A 371 22.56 59.88 14.02
CA GLY A 371 21.73 60.03 15.21
C GLY A 371 20.67 58.95 15.36
N ILE A 372 19.86 59.10 16.40
CA ILE A 372 18.85 58.10 16.78
C ILE A 372 17.66 58.18 15.82
N ALA A 373 17.19 57.02 15.33
CA ALA A 373 15.91 56.88 14.65
C ALA A 373 15.10 55.77 15.32
N LYS A 374 13.79 55.97 15.36
CA LYS A 374 12.86 54.98 15.90
C LYS A 374 12.46 54.02 14.79
N LEU A 375 12.79 52.74 14.97
CA LEU A 375 12.35 51.69 14.08
C LEU A 375 10.83 51.59 14.11
N SER A 376 10.26 51.50 12.94
CA SER A 376 8.84 51.23 12.76
C SER A 376 8.65 50.41 11.51
N LEU A 377 7.43 49.92 11.34
CA LEU A 377 7.03 49.25 10.12
C LEU A 377 5.63 49.71 9.76
N ASP A 378 5.38 49.76 8.47
CA ASP A 378 4.05 49.88 7.90
C ASP A 378 3.59 48.51 7.44
N HIS A 379 2.34 48.18 7.73
CA HIS A 379 1.71 46.92 7.34
C HIS A 379 0.29 47.21 6.84
N GLY A 380 -0.04 46.76 5.64
CA GLY A 380 -1.30 47.08 4.97
C GLY A 380 -2.56 46.39 5.53
N GLY A 381 -2.51 45.82 6.75
CA GLY A 381 -3.59 45.05 7.37
C GLY A 381 -3.81 45.41 8.84
N ALA A 382 -4.90 44.97 9.47
CA ALA A 382 -5.18 45.27 10.87
C ALA A 382 -4.36 44.39 11.84
N THR A 383 -3.82 44.99 12.90
CA THR A 383 -3.22 44.28 14.06
C THR A 383 -4.01 44.58 15.34
N THR A 384 -3.95 43.70 16.33
CA THR A 384 -4.65 43.90 17.62
C THR A 384 -3.77 44.54 18.71
N GLY A 385 -2.47 44.66 18.47
CA GLY A 385 -1.47 45.25 19.33
C GLY A 385 -0.47 46.09 18.53
N ALA A 386 0.20 47.01 19.22
CA ALA A 386 1.22 47.87 18.62
C ALA A 386 2.50 47.06 18.32
N THR A 387 3.23 47.48 17.28
CA THR A 387 4.56 46.96 16.97
C THR A 387 5.47 47.03 18.20
N GLN A 388 6.14 45.92 18.50
CA GLN A 388 7.09 45.81 19.61
C GLN A 388 8.51 45.73 19.08
N CYS A 389 9.48 46.10 19.91
CA CYS A 389 10.89 45.86 19.63
C CYS A 389 11.54 45.01 20.70
N ARG A 390 12.63 44.33 20.32
CA ARG A 390 13.53 43.65 21.25
C ARG A 390 14.96 44.02 20.89
N ASN A 391 15.60 44.79 21.76
CA ASN A 391 17.01 45.11 21.64
C ASN A 391 17.83 43.96 22.24
N THR A 392 18.65 43.28 21.43
CA THR A 392 19.45 42.13 21.84
C THR A 392 20.70 42.50 22.62
N ALA A 393 21.19 43.74 22.53
CA ALA A 393 22.38 44.17 23.26
C ALA A 393 22.10 44.34 24.77
N ASN A 394 20.87 44.71 25.14
CA ASN A 394 20.50 44.96 26.55
C ASN A 394 19.21 44.25 27.00
N GLY A 395 18.54 43.49 26.12
CA GLY A 395 17.28 42.80 26.40
C GLY A 395 16.05 43.71 26.50
N GLY A 396 16.19 45.01 26.21
CA GLY A 396 15.13 46.00 26.35
C GLY A 396 14.09 45.98 25.22
N SER A 397 13.02 46.78 25.38
CA SER A 397 11.90 46.89 24.43
C SER A 397 11.94 48.16 23.56
N SER A 398 13.00 48.96 23.65
CA SER A 398 13.15 50.18 22.83
C SER A 398 13.28 49.82 21.35
N CYS A 399 12.63 50.62 20.49
CA CYS A 399 12.80 50.59 19.04
C CYS A 399 13.85 51.60 18.55
N ASP A 400 14.53 52.29 19.47
CA ASP A 400 15.53 53.29 19.11
C ASP A 400 16.80 52.60 18.60
N MET A 401 17.25 53.04 17.44
CA MET A 401 18.48 52.59 16.79
C MET A 401 19.36 53.79 16.51
N THR A 402 20.62 53.73 16.93
CA THR A 402 21.58 54.81 16.73
C THR A 402 22.31 54.59 15.42
N PHE A 403 22.15 55.51 14.46
CA PHE A 403 22.87 55.51 13.20
C PHE A 403 24.16 56.32 13.36
N GLU A 404 25.30 55.64 13.30
CA GLU A 404 26.64 56.17 13.57
C GLU A 404 27.57 56.03 12.33
N GLY A 405 28.83 56.47 12.46
CA GLY A 405 29.85 56.28 11.43
C GLY A 405 29.92 57.38 10.36
N ASP A 406 31.13 57.64 9.86
CA ASP A 406 31.38 58.50 8.70
C ASP A 406 31.43 57.66 7.41
N ALA A 407 32.49 56.88 7.24
CA ALA A 407 32.66 55.97 6.12
C ALA A 407 32.38 54.54 6.57
N ASN A 408 31.56 53.82 5.79
CA ASN A 408 31.13 52.45 6.06
C ASN A 408 31.17 51.60 4.78
N PHE A 409 31.26 50.27 4.91
CA PHE A 409 31.21 49.34 3.79
C PHE A 409 29.80 48.74 3.64
N ALA A 410 29.15 48.97 2.51
CA ALA A 410 28.01 48.16 2.07
C ALA A 410 28.52 46.91 1.36
N ILE A 411 28.11 45.73 1.82
CA ILE A 411 28.50 44.44 1.24
C ILE A 411 27.25 43.77 0.69
N THR A 412 27.24 43.49 -0.62
CA THR A 412 26.15 42.77 -1.27
C THR A 412 26.70 41.54 -1.99
N VAL A 413 26.14 40.38 -1.66
CA VAL A 413 26.42 39.10 -2.31
C VAL A 413 25.08 38.43 -2.63
N PRO A 414 24.79 38.10 -3.90
CA PRO A 414 23.58 37.37 -4.24
C PRO A 414 23.56 35.95 -3.67
N ASP A 415 22.37 35.46 -3.32
CA ASP A 415 22.16 34.04 -3.01
C ASP A 415 22.48 33.18 -4.24
N HIS A 416 23.15 32.04 -4.04
CA HIS A 416 23.64 31.22 -5.14
C HIS A 416 23.81 29.75 -4.74
N TYR A 417 24.13 28.90 -5.73
CA TYR A 417 24.50 27.51 -5.46
C TYR A 417 25.96 27.41 -5.02
N ALA A 418 26.23 26.57 -4.02
CA ALA A 418 27.56 26.26 -3.52
C ALA A 418 28.47 25.81 -4.66
N GLY A 419 29.71 26.30 -4.64
CA GLY A 419 30.72 26.07 -5.67
C GLY A 419 30.54 26.91 -6.94
N ALA A 420 29.43 27.65 -7.10
CA ALA A 420 29.29 28.62 -8.18
C ALA A 420 30.21 29.84 -7.95
N GLY A 421 30.77 30.37 -9.03
CA GLY A 421 31.41 31.68 -9.03
C GLY A 421 30.38 32.79 -8.89
N GLN A 422 30.62 33.71 -7.96
CA GLN A 422 29.80 34.89 -7.73
C GLN A 422 30.63 36.15 -7.60
N THR A 423 29.96 37.30 -7.58
CA THR A 423 30.59 38.60 -7.36
C THR A 423 30.10 39.20 -6.04
N ALA A 424 31.04 39.44 -5.13
CA ALA A 424 30.81 40.29 -3.97
C ALA A 424 31.01 41.75 -4.36
N ILE A 425 29.99 42.57 -4.12
CA ILE A 425 30.06 44.01 -4.32
C ILE A 425 30.36 44.65 -2.97
N ILE A 426 31.49 45.36 -2.89
CA ILE A 426 31.89 46.10 -1.70
C ILE A 426 31.86 47.58 -2.06
N GLN A 427 31.01 48.36 -1.40
CA GLN A 427 30.89 49.79 -1.66
C GLN A 427 31.23 50.60 -0.41
N ALA A 428 32.19 51.51 -0.52
CA ALA A 428 32.58 52.40 0.57
C ALA A 428 31.77 53.69 0.48
N LEU A 429 30.85 53.89 1.40
CA LEU A 429 29.89 55.00 1.40
C LEU A 429 30.06 55.87 2.64
N LYS A 430 29.80 57.17 2.47
CA LYS A 430 29.64 58.12 3.57
C LYS A 430 28.53 59.11 3.27
N ALA A 431 27.97 59.72 4.30
CA ALA A 431 27.08 60.85 4.12
C ALA A 431 27.85 62.03 3.50
N ASN A 432 27.20 62.79 2.60
CA ASN A 432 27.72 64.09 2.17
C ASN A 432 27.68 65.10 3.35
N GLN A 433 28.32 66.26 3.18
CA GLN A 433 28.41 67.28 4.25
C GLN A 433 27.05 67.70 4.82
N ASN A 434 26.01 67.73 3.98
CA ASN A 434 24.66 68.13 4.37
C ASN A 434 23.77 66.95 4.82
N GLN A 435 24.30 65.73 4.85
CA GLN A 435 23.60 64.49 5.25
C GLN A 435 22.33 64.18 4.44
N THR A 436 22.30 64.55 3.16
CA THR A 436 21.18 64.34 2.23
C THR A 436 21.41 63.26 1.19
N ALA A 437 22.66 62.84 0.97
CA ALA A 437 23.01 61.82 -0.01
C ALA A 437 24.22 60.99 0.45
N CYS A 438 24.28 59.73 0.02
CA CYS A 438 25.45 58.87 0.19
C CYS A 438 26.40 59.05 -0.99
N VAL A 439 27.65 59.38 -0.68
CA VAL A 439 28.74 59.63 -1.64
C VAL A 439 29.89 58.66 -1.39
N PRO A 440 30.76 58.39 -2.39
CA PRO A 440 31.88 57.49 -2.21
C PRO A 440 32.84 57.98 -1.12
N ALA A 441 33.16 57.11 -0.16
CA ALA A 441 34.19 57.38 0.85
C ALA A 441 35.60 57.18 0.28
N PHE A 442 35.76 56.19 -0.61
CA PHE A 442 36.98 55.89 -1.34
C PHE A 442 36.67 55.96 -2.84
N ALA A 443 37.37 56.79 -3.62
CA ALA A 443 37.14 56.91 -5.05
C ALA A 443 38.45 56.76 -5.82
N ASN A 444 38.47 55.90 -6.84
CA ASN A 444 39.64 55.61 -7.69
C ASN A 444 40.90 55.24 -6.88
N VAL A 445 40.75 54.40 -5.86
CA VAL A 445 41.84 54.03 -4.94
C VAL A 445 41.76 52.56 -4.57
N SER A 446 42.92 51.92 -4.35
CA SER A 446 43.00 50.57 -3.81
C SER A 446 43.38 50.60 -2.34
N LYS A 447 42.71 49.79 -1.52
CA LYS A 447 42.95 49.69 -0.07
C LYS A 447 43.12 48.23 0.36
N PRO A 448 43.98 47.94 1.36
CA PRO A 448 44.12 46.60 1.93
C PRO A 448 43.01 46.36 2.96
N VAL A 449 41.81 46.02 2.50
CA VAL A 449 40.65 45.83 3.38
C VAL A 449 40.75 44.47 4.06
N GLN A 450 40.55 44.43 5.37
CA GLN A 450 40.54 43.18 6.15
C GLN A 450 39.17 42.52 6.02
N TYR A 451 39.10 41.34 5.45
CA TYR A 451 37.86 40.56 5.36
C TYR A 451 37.87 39.38 6.32
N ALA A 452 36.72 39.11 6.92
CA ALA A 452 36.46 37.91 7.69
C ALA A 452 35.11 37.31 7.29
N CYS A 453 34.98 35.99 7.33
CA CYS A 453 33.67 35.34 7.20
C CYS A 453 33.32 34.51 8.43
N ASN A 454 32.03 34.26 8.61
CA ASN A 454 31.48 33.37 9.63
C ASN A 454 30.29 32.61 9.07
N TYR A 455 30.08 31.40 9.55
CA TYR A 455 28.79 30.73 9.40
C TYR A 455 27.76 31.37 10.34
N VAL A 456 26.56 31.61 9.84
CA VAL A 456 25.39 31.98 10.65
C VAL A 456 24.55 30.73 10.90
N ARG A 457 24.23 30.00 9.82
CA ARG A 457 23.56 28.69 9.86
C ARG A 457 24.23 27.75 8.84
N PRO A 458 24.80 26.62 9.27
CA PRO A 458 24.94 26.16 10.66
C PRO A 458 25.75 27.13 11.54
N ALA A 459 25.76 26.97 12.86
CA ALA A 459 26.53 27.88 13.75
C ALA A 459 28.06 27.79 13.56
N SER A 460 28.53 26.71 12.94
CA SER A 460 29.93 26.48 12.59
C SER A 460 30.05 25.56 11.38
N GLY A 461 31.20 25.61 10.71
CA GLY A 461 31.54 24.75 9.58
C GLY A 461 33.04 24.81 9.28
N ALA A 462 33.50 24.01 8.32
CA ALA A 462 34.93 23.82 8.03
C ALA A 462 35.37 24.32 6.64
N ALA A 463 34.43 24.73 5.78
CA ALA A 463 34.76 25.15 4.43
C ALA A 463 35.30 26.59 4.40
N SER A 464 36.31 26.82 3.56
CA SER A 464 36.86 28.16 3.32
C SER A 464 36.15 28.84 2.16
N LEU A 465 35.89 30.14 2.30
CA LEU A 465 35.40 31.00 1.23
C LEU A 465 36.59 31.60 0.47
N THR A 466 36.54 31.64 -0.85
CA THR A 466 37.55 32.37 -1.64
C THR A 466 36.97 33.73 -2.04
N LEU A 467 37.69 34.82 -1.74
CA LEU A 467 37.32 36.20 -2.06
C LEU A 467 38.49 36.91 -2.74
N GLY A 468 38.30 37.39 -3.97
CA GLY A 468 39.35 38.09 -4.72
C GLY A 468 40.62 37.26 -4.94
N GLY A 469 40.52 35.93 -4.91
CA GLY A 469 41.65 35.01 -4.96
C GLY A 469 42.25 34.62 -3.60
N THR A 470 41.83 35.25 -2.50
CA THR A 470 42.30 34.97 -1.14
C THR A 470 41.32 34.04 -0.41
N ALA A 471 41.84 33.02 0.28
CA ALA A 471 41.03 32.11 1.09
C ALA A 471 40.76 32.68 2.50
N LEU A 472 39.49 32.65 2.91
CA LEU A 472 39.00 33.02 4.23
C LEU A 472 38.48 31.76 4.94
N ALA A 473 38.97 31.48 6.15
CA ALA A 473 38.66 30.24 6.89
C ALA A 473 37.23 30.17 7.47
N CYS A 474 36.45 31.24 7.34
CA CYS A 474 35.08 31.38 7.85
C CYS A 474 34.87 31.08 9.35
N ASN A 475 35.90 31.33 10.15
CA ASN A 475 35.91 31.25 11.61
C ASN A 475 36.04 32.64 12.28
N GLY A 476 35.88 33.74 11.51
CA GLY A 476 36.05 35.11 11.98
C GLY A 476 37.47 35.67 11.88
N ALA A 477 38.46 34.86 11.49
CA ALA A 477 39.81 35.35 11.24
C ALA A 477 39.82 36.34 10.06
N GLN A 478 40.55 37.44 10.24
CA GLN A 478 40.71 38.49 9.25
C GLN A 478 41.87 38.20 8.30
N GLN A 479 41.68 38.54 7.01
CA GLN A 479 42.72 38.51 5.99
C GLN A 479 42.64 39.75 5.11
N ALA A 480 43.80 40.30 4.77
CA ALA A 480 43.90 41.45 3.88
C ALA A 480 43.59 41.02 2.44
N VAL A 481 42.67 41.71 1.79
CA VAL A 481 42.44 41.60 0.34
C VAL A 481 42.58 42.99 -0.26
N SER A 482 43.34 43.08 -1.36
CA SER A 482 43.46 44.34 -2.10
C SER A 482 42.14 44.64 -2.79
N THR A 483 41.48 45.72 -2.37
CA THR A 483 40.16 46.12 -2.85
C THR A 483 40.28 47.43 -3.61
N SER A 484 40.11 47.38 -4.92
CA SER A 484 40.16 48.53 -5.83
C SER A 484 38.77 49.15 -6.01
N PHE A 485 38.58 50.35 -5.48
CA PHE A 485 37.34 51.11 -5.56
C PHE A 485 37.34 52.04 -6.78
N ASP A 486 36.27 51.99 -7.57
CA ASP A 486 36.05 52.86 -8.73
C ASP A 486 35.64 54.29 -8.31
N ALA A 487 35.25 55.13 -9.28
CA ALA A 487 34.82 56.50 -9.04
C ALA A 487 33.55 56.61 -8.18
N ASN A 488 32.73 55.55 -8.12
CA ASN A 488 31.51 55.45 -7.31
C ASN A 488 31.77 54.76 -5.95
N GLY A 489 33.04 54.51 -5.63
CA GLY A 489 33.46 53.82 -4.43
C GLY A 489 33.02 52.37 -4.37
N LYS A 490 32.80 51.74 -5.52
CA LYS A 490 32.41 50.34 -5.66
C LYS A 490 33.61 49.49 -6.07
N ALA A 491 33.75 48.35 -5.43
CA ALA A 491 34.70 47.30 -5.78
C ALA A 491 33.93 45.99 -6.03
N GLN A 492 34.44 45.19 -6.96
CA GLN A 492 33.88 43.88 -7.29
C GLN A 492 34.94 42.82 -7.05
N LEU A 493 34.66 41.88 -6.16
CA LEU A 493 35.56 40.78 -5.82
C LEU A 493 34.89 39.46 -6.21
N ALA A 494 35.63 38.60 -6.92
CA ALA A 494 35.16 37.24 -7.19
C ALA A 494 35.00 36.47 -5.87
N LEU A 495 33.89 35.77 -5.69
CA LEU A 495 33.54 35.01 -4.49
C LEU A 495 33.17 33.58 -4.89
N VAL A 496 33.73 32.59 -4.19
CA VAL A 496 33.32 31.18 -4.30
C VAL A 496 33.24 30.60 -2.90
N PHE A 497 32.09 30.00 -2.56
CA PHE A 497 31.93 29.25 -1.32
C PHE A 497 31.49 27.81 -1.63
N PRO A 498 32.25 26.78 -1.20
CA PRO A 498 32.05 25.41 -1.70
C PRO A 498 31.03 24.57 -0.91
N ASP A 499 30.48 25.09 0.19
CA ASP A 499 29.56 24.38 1.09
C ASP A 499 28.21 25.12 1.21
N ALA A 500 27.23 24.52 1.89
CA ALA A 500 25.90 25.09 2.05
C ALA A 500 25.74 25.87 3.37
N GLY A 501 24.94 26.94 3.38
CA GLY A 501 24.58 27.67 4.59
C GLY A 501 24.19 29.13 4.38
N ASP A 502 23.77 29.78 5.47
CA ASP A 502 23.69 31.24 5.62
C ASP A 502 25.05 31.73 6.11
N MET A 503 25.71 32.54 5.27
CA MET A 503 27.07 33.02 5.46
C MET A 503 27.09 34.51 5.74
N LYS A 504 28.01 34.93 6.61
CA LYS A 504 28.30 36.32 6.88
C LYS A 504 29.70 36.68 6.40
N LEU A 505 29.83 37.79 5.69
CA LEU A 505 31.08 38.41 5.27
C LEU A 505 31.20 39.78 5.94
N ARG A 506 32.35 40.08 6.54
CA ARG A 506 32.66 41.37 7.17
C ARG A 506 33.88 41.99 6.49
N ALA A 507 33.90 43.31 6.41
CA ALA A 507 35.01 44.11 5.92
C ALA A 507 35.36 45.16 6.96
N THR A 508 36.66 45.33 7.25
CA THR A 508 37.16 46.34 8.18
C THR A 508 38.42 47.00 7.63
N LEU A 509 38.50 48.32 7.71
CA LEU A 509 39.69 49.11 7.38
C LEU A 509 39.74 50.32 8.30
N GLU A 510 40.66 50.32 9.26
CA GLU A 510 40.69 51.34 10.33
C GLU A 510 39.31 51.40 11.03
N ASP A 511 38.66 52.56 11.03
CA ASP A 511 37.33 52.75 11.63
C ASP A 511 36.17 52.46 10.65
N VAL A 512 36.47 52.08 9.40
CA VAL A 512 35.46 51.75 8.38
C VAL A 512 35.08 50.28 8.50
N ASN A 513 33.82 50.01 8.81
CA ASN A 513 33.31 48.66 9.02
C ASN A 513 32.11 48.38 8.10
N GLY A 514 31.81 47.10 7.90
CA GLY A 514 30.59 46.68 7.24
C GLY A 514 30.43 45.18 7.23
N GLU A 515 29.18 44.72 7.17
CA GLU A 515 28.86 43.32 7.02
C GLU A 515 27.77 43.08 5.96
N GLY A 516 27.81 41.88 5.37
CA GLY A 516 26.82 41.40 4.42
C GLY A 516 26.55 39.92 4.64
N ARG A 517 25.37 39.45 4.24
CA ARG A 517 24.98 38.04 4.31
C ARG A 517 24.51 37.52 2.96
N PHE A 518 24.66 36.22 2.76
CA PHE A 518 24.16 35.51 1.59
C PHE A 518 23.94 34.03 1.90
N ILE A 519 23.10 33.39 1.11
CA ILE A 519 22.83 31.96 1.17
C ILE A 519 23.58 31.25 0.05
N ALA A 520 24.29 30.18 0.41
CA ALA A 520 24.81 29.19 -0.52
C ALA A 520 23.98 27.91 -0.37
N ALA A 521 23.20 27.53 -1.39
CA ALA A 521 22.42 26.28 -1.39
C ALA A 521 23.20 25.15 -2.06
N PRO A 522 23.02 23.86 -1.69
CA PRO A 522 23.46 22.76 -2.53
C PRO A 522 22.92 22.92 -3.96
N ALA A 523 23.71 22.51 -4.94
CA ALA A 523 23.33 22.65 -6.35
C ALA A 523 22.35 21.55 -6.80
N LYS A 524 22.53 20.32 -6.29
CA LYS A 524 21.75 19.16 -6.71
C LYS A 524 21.79 18.04 -5.68
N PHE A 525 20.84 17.11 -5.80
CA PHE A 525 20.94 15.80 -5.16
C PHE A 525 21.56 14.77 -6.12
N ARG A 526 22.29 13.80 -5.55
CA ARG A 526 22.61 12.52 -6.18
C ARG A 526 21.82 11.44 -5.47
N ILE A 527 21.19 10.55 -6.22
CA ILE A 527 20.43 9.40 -5.71
C ILE A 527 21.17 8.12 -6.11
N ALA A 528 21.53 7.29 -5.14
CA ALA A 528 22.20 6.00 -5.36
C ALA A 528 21.48 4.87 -4.59
N ALA A 529 21.55 3.63 -5.05
CA ALA A 529 21.14 2.49 -4.23
C ALA A 529 22.16 2.29 -3.11
N SER A 530 21.74 2.20 -1.85
CA SER A 530 22.72 2.07 -0.76
C SER A 530 23.31 0.66 -0.68
N THR A 531 22.60 -0.35 -1.19
CA THR A 531 23.08 -1.70 -1.55
C THR A 531 22.02 -2.40 -2.41
N ALA A 532 22.42 -3.18 -3.43
CA ALA A 532 21.49 -4.07 -4.13
C ALA A 532 21.15 -5.25 -3.22
N ALA A 533 19.86 -5.57 -3.05
CA ALA A 533 19.44 -6.74 -2.28
C ALA A 533 20.04 -8.02 -2.87
N ALA A 534 20.55 -8.93 -2.03
CA ALA A 534 21.08 -10.23 -2.45
C ALA A 534 20.04 -11.08 -3.21
N GLU A 535 18.75 -10.79 -3.04
CA GLU A 535 17.61 -11.42 -3.72
C GLU A 535 17.13 -10.64 -4.96
N GLY A 536 17.89 -9.64 -5.43
CA GLY A 536 17.47 -8.73 -6.49
C GLY A 536 16.37 -7.76 -6.03
N MET A 537 16.10 -6.72 -6.83
CA MET A 537 15.04 -5.77 -6.52
C MET A 537 13.67 -6.39 -6.85
N ARG A 538 12.74 -6.37 -5.89
CA ARG A 538 11.39 -6.91 -6.04
C ARG A 538 10.35 -5.82 -5.89
N SER A 539 9.41 -5.78 -6.83
CA SER A 539 8.27 -4.86 -6.79
C SER A 539 7.49 -5.02 -5.48
N GLY A 540 7.20 -3.90 -4.83
CA GLY A 540 6.54 -3.81 -3.54
C GLY A 540 7.40 -4.19 -2.33
N LYS A 541 8.64 -4.70 -2.50
CA LYS A 541 9.57 -4.89 -1.38
C LYS A 541 10.32 -3.58 -1.09
N PRO A 542 10.62 -3.30 0.19
CA PRO A 542 11.44 -2.15 0.55
C PRO A 542 12.84 -2.24 -0.04
N PHE A 543 13.36 -1.10 -0.53
CA PHE A 543 14.74 -0.90 -0.92
C PHE A 543 15.24 0.42 -0.35
N ASN A 544 16.56 0.55 -0.20
CA ASN A 544 17.17 1.74 0.39
C ASN A 544 17.88 2.56 -0.70
N LEU A 545 17.65 3.88 -0.68
CA LEU A 545 18.35 4.86 -1.49
C LEU A 545 19.19 5.75 -0.58
N GLU A 546 20.36 6.16 -1.06
CA GLU A 546 21.20 7.20 -0.51
C GLU A 546 20.96 8.50 -1.29
N LEU A 547 20.62 9.57 -0.59
CA LEU A 547 20.56 10.93 -1.12
C LEU A 547 21.81 11.69 -0.65
N THR A 548 22.54 12.29 -1.58
CA THR A 548 23.69 13.14 -1.27
C THR A 548 23.48 14.54 -1.81
N ALA A 549 23.58 15.55 -0.96
CA ALA A 549 23.58 16.96 -1.35
C ALA A 549 24.97 17.35 -1.89
N LEU A 550 25.01 17.83 -3.13
CA LEU A 550 26.24 18.16 -3.84
C LEU A 550 26.28 19.63 -4.25
N ASN A 551 27.47 20.20 -4.24
CA ASN A 551 27.75 21.50 -4.85
C ASN A 551 27.88 21.39 -6.38
N LEU A 552 28.07 22.52 -7.07
CA LEU A 552 28.12 22.56 -8.53
C LEU A 552 29.28 21.71 -9.12
N ASN A 553 30.35 21.55 -8.35
CA ASN A 553 31.54 20.79 -8.72
C ASN A 553 31.45 19.29 -8.33
N GLY A 554 30.31 18.84 -7.80
CA GLY A 554 30.07 17.44 -7.43
C GLY A 554 30.65 17.02 -6.08
N ALA A 555 31.16 17.95 -5.27
CA ALA A 555 31.59 17.66 -3.89
C ALA A 555 30.42 17.77 -2.91
N ILE A 556 30.47 16.99 -1.82
CA ILE A 556 29.42 16.94 -0.79
C ILE A 556 29.38 18.26 -0.01
N THR A 557 28.20 18.86 0.10
CA THR A 557 27.94 20.01 0.99
C THR A 557 27.66 19.51 2.41
N ARG A 558 28.69 19.37 3.23
CA ARG A 558 28.60 18.77 4.57
C ARG A 558 27.83 19.61 5.57
N SER A 559 27.74 20.91 5.36
CA SER A 559 26.90 21.78 6.20
C SER A 559 25.40 21.61 5.93
N PHE A 560 24.99 20.87 4.89
CA PHE A 560 23.61 20.43 4.70
C PHE A 560 23.28 19.30 5.68
N ASP A 561 22.97 19.70 6.92
CA ASP A 561 22.80 18.82 8.07
C ASP A 561 21.58 19.27 8.87
N SER A 562 20.61 18.38 9.05
CA SER A 562 19.31 18.71 9.65
C SER A 562 19.44 19.18 11.09
N ALA A 563 20.33 18.59 11.88
CA ALA A 563 20.53 18.99 13.28
C ALA A 563 21.15 20.39 13.36
N LYS A 564 22.14 20.67 12.49
CA LYS A 564 22.83 21.96 12.47
C LYS A 564 21.99 23.09 11.85
N LEU A 565 20.96 22.76 11.06
CA LEU A 565 20.03 23.69 10.42
C LEU A 565 18.62 23.73 11.07
N SER A 566 18.45 23.07 12.22
CA SER A 566 17.16 22.76 12.87
C SER A 566 16.25 23.94 13.21
N ALA A 567 16.75 25.18 13.25
CA ALA A 567 15.92 26.39 13.38
C ALA A 567 14.98 26.63 12.17
N THR A 568 15.23 25.95 11.05
CA THR A 568 14.43 25.99 9.82
C THR A 568 14.28 24.57 9.25
N PRO A 569 13.41 23.72 9.83
CA PRO A 569 13.32 22.29 9.47
C PRO A 569 13.02 22.04 7.98
N GLU A 570 12.36 22.98 7.32
CA GLU A 570 12.03 22.90 5.88
C GLU A 570 13.27 22.87 4.98
N ALA A 571 14.41 23.41 5.42
CA ALA A 571 15.62 23.55 4.60
C ALA A 571 16.26 22.20 4.21
N THR A 572 15.98 21.13 4.95
CA THR A 572 16.48 19.77 4.66
C THR A 572 15.37 18.77 4.37
N ASN A 573 14.12 19.22 4.24
CA ASN A 573 12.96 18.34 4.03
C ASN A 573 12.84 17.94 2.55
N ALA A 574 13.68 17.00 2.11
CA ALA A 574 13.67 16.51 0.74
C ALA A 574 12.45 15.62 0.46
N GLN A 575 11.78 15.88 -0.66
CA GLN A 575 10.70 15.06 -1.18
C GLN A 575 11.26 14.06 -2.20
N LEU A 576 10.67 12.86 -2.28
CA LEU A 576 11.04 11.82 -3.25
C LEU A 576 9.83 11.47 -4.13
N ALA A 577 10.04 11.43 -5.45
CA ALA A 577 9.02 11.10 -6.44
C ALA A 577 9.57 10.18 -7.53
N VAL A 578 8.68 9.56 -8.31
CA VAL A 578 9.06 8.92 -9.58
C VAL A 578 9.35 10.02 -10.61
N SER A 579 10.59 10.07 -11.08
CA SER A 579 10.99 10.95 -12.18
C SER A 579 10.42 10.42 -13.50
N CYS A 580 10.81 9.20 -13.89
CA CYS A 580 10.36 8.58 -15.12
C CYS A 580 10.48 7.05 -15.10
N VAL A 581 9.82 6.41 -16.07
CA VAL A 581 9.93 4.97 -16.39
C VAL A 581 10.09 4.83 -17.91
N PRO A 582 10.82 3.81 -18.40
CA PRO A 582 11.07 3.66 -19.84
C PRO A 582 9.79 3.53 -20.66
N GLY A 583 9.79 4.09 -21.87
CA GLY A 583 8.73 3.84 -22.87
C GLY A 583 7.30 4.23 -22.45
N GLY A 584 7.14 5.10 -21.45
CA GLY A 584 5.81 5.49 -20.96
C GLY A 584 5.05 4.37 -20.27
N LEU A 585 5.78 3.35 -19.77
CA LEU A 585 5.25 2.28 -18.93
C LEU A 585 4.53 2.85 -17.69
N ASP A 586 3.84 1.99 -16.95
CA ASP A 586 3.16 2.39 -15.74
C ASP A 586 4.16 2.94 -14.72
N LYS A 587 3.93 4.15 -14.21
CA LYS A 587 4.82 4.76 -13.20
C LYS A 587 4.78 4.01 -11.87
N GLY A 588 3.78 3.17 -11.65
CA GLY A 588 3.52 2.54 -10.37
C GLY A 588 3.29 3.56 -9.26
N VAL A 589 3.28 3.08 -8.04
CA VAL A 589 3.22 3.89 -6.83
C VAL A 589 4.58 3.78 -6.14
N LEU A 590 5.24 4.92 -5.97
CA LEU A 590 6.36 5.06 -5.06
C LEU A 590 5.80 5.48 -3.71
N ALA A 591 5.96 4.62 -2.70
CA ALA A 591 5.70 5.01 -1.32
C ALA A 591 7.06 5.21 -0.62
N PRO A 592 7.50 6.47 -0.42
CA PRO A 592 8.66 6.74 0.42
C PRO A 592 8.31 6.37 1.87
N GLY A 593 9.17 5.56 2.48
CA GLY A 593 9.16 5.27 3.91
C GLY A 593 9.90 6.34 4.69
N ALA A 594 10.42 5.98 5.86
CA ALA A 594 11.21 6.89 6.67
C ALA A 594 12.48 7.33 5.90
N MET A 595 12.62 8.64 5.71
CA MET A 595 13.87 9.28 5.34
C MET A 595 14.61 9.63 6.63
N SER A 596 15.89 9.28 6.71
CA SER A 596 16.74 9.75 7.81
C SER A 596 16.99 11.25 7.67
N ASP A 597 17.21 11.92 8.79
CA ASP A 597 17.78 13.27 8.77
C ASP A 597 19.07 13.31 7.95
N PHE A 598 19.30 14.44 7.27
CA PHE A 598 20.57 14.66 6.58
C PHE A 598 21.67 14.84 7.62
N LYS A 599 22.74 14.05 7.50
CA LYS A 599 23.95 14.16 8.31
C LYS A 599 25.15 14.33 7.38
N ASP A 600 25.88 15.42 7.57
CA ASP A 600 27.02 15.78 6.74
C ASP A 600 26.74 15.71 5.21
N GLY A 601 25.53 16.14 4.81
CA GLY A 601 25.10 16.15 3.41
C GLY A 601 24.56 14.82 2.86
N VAL A 602 24.37 13.79 3.71
CA VAL A 602 23.87 12.47 3.30
C VAL A 602 22.63 12.07 4.10
N ALA A 603 21.62 11.52 3.41
CA ALA A 603 20.46 10.89 4.01
C ALA A 603 20.19 9.52 3.37
N THR A 604 19.58 8.61 4.10
CA THR A 604 19.06 7.34 3.56
C THR A 604 17.54 7.38 3.57
N VAL A 605 16.91 6.91 2.49
CA VAL A 605 15.46 6.73 2.42
C VAL A 605 15.16 5.28 2.10
N GLN A 606 14.31 4.66 2.92
CA GLN A 606 13.68 3.41 2.56
C GLN A 606 12.47 3.72 1.68
N ALA A 607 12.31 3.06 0.55
CA ALA A 607 11.19 3.24 -0.36
C ALA A 607 10.64 1.90 -0.83
N THR A 608 9.38 1.90 -1.26
CA THR A 608 8.77 0.78 -1.99
C THR A 608 8.25 1.29 -3.32
N TRP A 609 8.38 0.48 -4.37
CA TRP A 609 7.87 0.80 -5.69
C TRP A 609 7.00 -0.35 -6.19
N SER A 610 5.76 -0.07 -6.58
CA SER A 610 4.74 -1.10 -6.80
C SER A 610 4.83 -1.83 -8.14
N GLU A 611 5.75 -1.43 -9.03
CA GLU A 611 5.82 -1.95 -10.39
C GLU A 611 7.11 -2.71 -10.70
N ALA A 612 7.05 -3.48 -11.79
CA ALA A 612 8.20 -4.16 -12.35
C ALA A 612 8.89 -3.30 -13.42
N GLY A 613 10.18 -3.54 -13.64
CA GLY A 613 10.98 -2.86 -14.66
C GLY A 613 12.00 -1.89 -14.05
N LYS A 614 12.45 -0.93 -14.85
CA LYS A 614 13.38 0.10 -14.39
C LYS A 614 12.66 1.41 -14.12
N VAL A 615 13.19 2.19 -13.18
CA VAL A 615 12.63 3.47 -12.75
C VAL A 615 13.74 4.48 -12.50
N ASP A 616 13.44 5.77 -12.64
CA ASP A 616 14.26 6.83 -12.08
C ASP A 616 13.48 7.61 -11.03
N PHE A 617 14.16 8.02 -9.97
CA PHE A 617 13.63 8.81 -8.87
C PHE A 617 14.08 10.27 -9.00
N LEU A 618 13.28 11.18 -8.44
CA LEU A 618 13.56 12.60 -8.31
C LEU A 618 13.53 12.97 -6.83
N ALA A 619 14.60 13.60 -6.34
CA ALA A 619 14.64 14.22 -5.02
C ALA A 619 14.59 15.75 -5.17
N SER A 620 13.79 16.42 -4.33
CA SER A 620 13.61 17.88 -4.43
C SER A 620 13.43 18.58 -3.08
N VAL A 621 14.03 19.77 -2.94
CA VAL A 621 13.72 20.78 -1.93
C VAL A 621 13.38 22.08 -2.66
N THR A 622 12.25 22.70 -2.32
CA THR A 622 11.67 23.81 -3.09
C THR A 622 12.21 25.20 -2.74
N ALA A 623 12.86 25.34 -1.57
CA ALA A 623 13.50 26.56 -1.09
C ALA A 623 14.56 26.22 -0.04
N PHE A 624 15.63 27.03 0.08
CA PHE A 624 16.69 26.79 1.06
C PHE A 624 16.96 28.04 1.91
N LEU A 625 16.78 27.93 3.23
CA LEU A 625 17.02 29.00 4.23
C LEU A 625 16.35 30.35 3.93
N GLY A 626 15.20 30.34 3.24
CA GLY A 626 14.46 31.54 2.85
C GLY A 626 14.81 32.09 1.46
N SER A 627 15.81 31.53 0.78
CA SER A 627 16.07 31.81 -0.64
C SER A 627 15.08 31.08 -1.55
N THR A 628 14.98 31.53 -2.80
CA THR A 628 14.18 30.88 -3.86
C THR A 628 14.93 29.77 -4.60
N LEU A 629 16.11 29.39 -4.12
CA LEU A 629 16.95 28.35 -4.74
C LEU A 629 16.35 26.96 -4.49
N LYS A 630 16.16 26.22 -5.59
CA LYS A 630 15.64 24.85 -5.58
C LYS A 630 16.79 23.86 -5.66
N ILE A 631 16.69 22.78 -4.90
CA ILE A 631 17.69 21.71 -4.91
C ILE A 631 17.00 20.49 -5.50
N GLU A 632 17.38 20.07 -6.70
CA GLU A 632 16.77 18.93 -7.38
C GLU A 632 17.84 17.95 -7.87
N GLY A 633 17.48 16.67 -7.96
CA GLY A 633 18.37 15.65 -8.49
C GLY A 633 17.63 14.39 -8.86
N ALA A 634 17.86 13.91 -10.09
CA ALA A 634 17.33 12.63 -10.56
C ALA A 634 18.40 11.53 -10.47
N SER A 635 17.96 10.28 -10.32
CA SER A 635 18.84 9.10 -10.37
C SER A 635 19.43 8.81 -11.74
N GLY A 636 18.82 9.35 -12.80
CA GLY A 636 19.27 9.20 -14.18
C GLY A 636 19.29 10.53 -14.92
N ALA A 637 19.82 10.50 -16.14
CA ALA A 637 19.83 11.67 -17.00
C ALA A 637 18.40 12.01 -17.44
N ASN A 638 18.07 13.30 -17.46
CA ASN A 638 16.80 13.79 -18.00
C ASN A 638 16.80 13.61 -19.53
N SER A 639 16.47 12.39 -19.99
CA SER A 639 16.32 12.05 -21.41
C SER A 639 14.84 11.96 -21.79
N PRO A 640 14.41 12.46 -22.96
CA PRO A 640 13.06 12.27 -23.48
C PRO A 640 12.63 10.81 -23.60
N SER A 641 13.58 9.89 -23.78
CA SER A 641 13.31 8.44 -23.90
C SER A 641 13.27 7.70 -22.56
N CYS A 642 13.69 8.34 -21.46
CA CYS A 642 13.91 7.75 -20.13
C CYS A 642 14.60 6.38 -20.17
N GLU A 643 15.92 6.35 -20.04
CA GLU A 643 16.71 5.11 -20.03
C GLU A 643 16.80 4.42 -18.65
N ALA A 644 16.15 5.01 -17.63
CA ALA A 644 15.99 4.57 -16.24
C ALA A 644 17.11 3.67 -15.67
N ASN A 645 17.85 4.19 -14.69
CA ASN A 645 19.05 3.52 -14.19
C ASN A 645 18.80 2.59 -12.99
N PHE A 646 17.66 2.69 -12.30
CA PHE A 646 17.37 1.83 -11.15
C PHE A 646 16.54 0.61 -11.52
N GLY A 647 16.94 -0.56 -11.02
CA GLY A 647 16.30 -1.85 -11.29
C GLY A 647 17.14 -2.75 -12.21
N PRO A 648 16.52 -3.79 -12.82
CA PRO A 648 15.09 -4.00 -12.88
C PRO A 648 14.49 -4.54 -11.56
N PHE A 649 13.31 -4.04 -11.22
CA PHE A 649 12.43 -4.64 -10.23
C PHE A 649 11.68 -5.80 -10.88
N LEU A 650 11.75 -6.98 -10.29
CA LEU A 650 10.97 -8.14 -10.74
C LEU A 650 9.67 -8.27 -9.92
N PRO A 651 8.63 -8.91 -10.45
CA PRO A 651 7.50 -9.38 -9.65
C PRO A 651 7.99 -10.17 -8.42
N ALA A 652 7.30 -10.02 -7.30
CA ALA A 652 7.62 -10.75 -6.08
C ALA A 652 7.23 -12.24 -6.18
N TRP A 653 6.10 -12.54 -6.81
CA TRP A 653 5.57 -13.91 -6.94
C TRP A 653 4.54 -14.00 -8.08
N PHE A 654 4.14 -15.23 -8.43
CA PHE A 654 3.04 -15.50 -9.36
C PHE A 654 1.78 -15.97 -8.63
N GLU A 655 0.64 -15.37 -8.97
CA GLU A 655 -0.67 -15.89 -8.60
C GLU A 655 -1.16 -16.83 -9.69
N VAL A 656 -1.58 -18.04 -9.33
CA VAL A 656 -2.24 -18.99 -10.23
C VAL A 656 -3.69 -19.14 -9.82
N ALA A 657 -4.62 -18.66 -10.65
CA ALA A 657 -6.06 -18.70 -10.39
C ALA A 657 -6.82 -19.22 -11.61
N LEU A 658 -8.08 -19.61 -11.45
CA LEU A 658 -8.96 -19.80 -12.61
C LEU A 658 -9.11 -18.47 -13.36
N THR A 659 -9.29 -18.53 -14.68
CA THR A 659 -9.66 -17.31 -15.42
C THR A 659 -10.99 -16.76 -14.90
N ASP A 660 -11.23 -15.45 -15.00
CA ASP A 660 -12.45 -14.85 -14.43
C ASP A 660 -13.73 -15.43 -15.07
N ALA A 661 -13.68 -15.70 -16.37
CA ALA A 661 -14.76 -16.37 -17.09
C ALA A 661 -15.02 -17.80 -16.59
N GLU A 662 -13.98 -18.50 -16.16
CA GLU A 662 -14.11 -19.86 -15.61
C GLU A 662 -14.56 -19.85 -14.16
N ALA A 663 -14.02 -18.94 -13.33
CA ALA A 663 -14.45 -18.75 -11.95
C ALA A 663 -15.94 -18.38 -11.86
N ALA A 664 -16.43 -17.54 -12.79
CA ALA A 664 -17.84 -17.16 -12.88
C ALA A 664 -18.80 -18.33 -13.12
N LYS A 665 -18.33 -19.45 -13.69
CA LYS A 665 -19.14 -20.67 -13.87
C LYS A 665 -19.40 -21.40 -12.55
N ASN A 666 -18.67 -21.06 -11.47
CA ASN A 666 -18.77 -21.66 -10.14
C ASN A 666 -18.78 -23.21 -10.17
N ARG A 667 -17.91 -23.79 -11.00
CA ARG A 667 -17.81 -25.25 -11.14
C ARG A 667 -17.22 -25.85 -9.88
N LYS A 668 -17.87 -26.89 -9.36
CA LYS A 668 -17.40 -27.63 -8.17
C LYS A 668 -16.28 -28.62 -8.47
N PHE A 669 -16.13 -29.04 -9.72
CA PHE A 669 -15.17 -30.06 -10.14
C PHE A 669 -14.88 -29.98 -11.64
N TYR A 670 -13.81 -30.67 -12.06
CA TYR A 670 -13.46 -30.97 -13.44
C TYR A 670 -13.27 -32.48 -13.60
N TYR A 671 -13.45 -32.98 -14.80
CA TYR A 671 -13.09 -34.36 -15.08
C TYR A 671 -11.59 -34.52 -15.35
N VAL A 672 -11.04 -35.68 -15.01
CA VAL A 672 -9.67 -36.03 -15.40
C VAL A 672 -9.56 -36.02 -16.93
N GLY A 673 -8.57 -35.30 -17.47
CA GLY A 673 -8.41 -35.08 -18.91
C GLY A 673 -9.19 -33.90 -19.47
N GLU A 674 -9.94 -33.18 -18.64
CA GLU A 674 -10.56 -31.91 -19.01
C GLU A 674 -9.56 -30.73 -18.87
N PRO A 675 -9.49 -29.81 -19.84
CA PRO A 675 -8.70 -28.59 -19.70
C PRO A 675 -9.21 -27.71 -18.54
N VAL A 676 -8.28 -27.15 -17.76
CA VAL A 676 -8.58 -26.24 -16.65
C VAL A 676 -8.09 -24.83 -17.02
N PRO A 677 -8.95 -23.91 -17.48
CA PRO A 677 -8.55 -22.54 -17.83
C PRO A 677 -8.05 -21.75 -16.61
N VAL A 678 -6.77 -21.39 -16.62
CA VAL A 678 -6.11 -20.62 -15.56
C VAL A 678 -5.52 -19.31 -16.09
N LYS A 679 -5.37 -18.35 -15.18
CA LYS A 679 -4.54 -17.17 -15.34
C LYS A 679 -3.36 -17.21 -14.38
N VAL A 680 -2.21 -16.75 -14.85
CA VAL A 680 -1.00 -16.50 -14.08
C VAL A 680 -0.78 -14.99 -14.03
N SER A 681 -0.84 -14.40 -12.84
CA SER A 681 -0.64 -12.97 -12.62
C SER A 681 0.70 -12.73 -11.94
N ALA A 682 1.54 -11.87 -12.51
CA ALA A 682 2.75 -11.36 -11.88
C ALA A 682 2.38 -10.33 -10.81
N LYS A 683 2.77 -10.59 -9.56
CA LYS A 683 2.32 -9.81 -8.39
C LYS A 683 3.49 -9.14 -7.70
N SER A 684 3.27 -7.91 -7.26
CA SER A 684 4.13 -7.23 -6.30
C SER A 684 4.00 -7.86 -4.91
N ALA A 685 4.94 -7.57 -4.01
CA ALA A 685 4.85 -8.01 -2.62
C ALA A 685 3.63 -7.42 -1.87
N LEU A 686 3.00 -6.39 -2.43
CA LEU A 686 1.77 -5.77 -1.93
C LEU A 686 0.49 -6.42 -2.49
N GLY A 687 0.60 -7.47 -3.32
CA GLY A 687 -0.54 -8.21 -3.89
C GLY A 687 -1.18 -7.58 -5.14
N ASN A 688 -0.69 -6.42 -5.58
CA ASN A 688 -1.11 -5.78 -6.83
C ASN A 688 -0.44 -6.44 -8.04
N VAL A 689 -1.12 -6.50 -9.18
CA VAL A 689 -0.55 -6.97 -10.45
C VAL A 689 0.47 -5.94 -10.95
N THR A 690 1.67 -6.42 -11.30
CA THR A 690 2.71 -5.59 -11.94
C THR A 690 2.44 -5.51 -13.45
N ARG A 691 1.79 -4.44 -13.90
CA ARG A 691 1.37 -4.25 -15.30
C ARG A 691 2.55 -4.18 -16.26
N ASN A 692 3.71 -3.69 -15.78
CA ASN A 692 4.90 -3.57 -16.62
C ASN A 692 5.58 -4.91 -16.92
N TYR A 693 5.20 -6.00 -16.25
CA TYR A 693 5.73 -7.34 -16.52
C TYR A 693 5.17 -7.89 -17.84
N ALA A 694 5.80 -7.48 -18.95
CA ALA A 694 5.49 -7.86 -20.33
C ALA A 694 6.75 -7.67 -21.20
N GLY A 695 6.68 -8.08 -22.48
CA GLY A 695 7.76 -7.85 -23.45
C GLY A 695 9.09 -8.47 -22.99
N GLU A 696 10.18 -7.69 -23.05
CA GLU A 696 11.52 -8.14 -22.66
C GLU A 696 11.70 -8.38 -21.15
N LEU A 697 10.84 -7.76 -20.33
CA LEU A 697 10.87 -7.94 -18.87
C LEU A 697 10.27 -9.31 -18.47
N ALA A 698 9.27 -9.78 -19.21
CA ALA A 698 8.62 -11.05 -18.92
C ALA A 698 9.53 -12.24 -19.26
N LYS A 699 9.45 -13.30 -18.44
CA LYS A 699 10.12 -14.58 -18.66
C LYS A 699 9.09 -15.68 -18.93
N ALA A 700 9.53 -16.74 -19.60
CA ALA A 700 8.70 -17.93 -19.78
C ALA A 700 8.37 -18.55 -18.41
N VAL A 701 7.18 -19.13 -18.29
CA VAL A 701 6.67 -19.75 -17.06
C VAL A 701 6.21 -21.16 -17.38
N SER A 702 6.47 -22.11 -16.49
CA SER A 702 5.92 -23.47 -16.55
C SER A 702 4.97 -23.70 -15.39
N LEU A 703 3.86 -24.36 -15.69
CA LEU A 703 2.95 -24.90 -14.69
C LEU A 703 3.40 -26.30 -14.26
N SER A 704 3.17 -26.63 -12.99
CA SER A 704 3.38 -27.96 -12.43
C SER A 704 2.16 -28.35 -11.58
N ALA A 705 1.93 -29.66 -11.46
CA ALA A 705 0.76 -30.22 -10.82
C ALA A 705 1.15 -30.90 -9.51
N TRP A 706 0.49 -30.51 -8.41
CA TRP A 706 0.82 -30.96 -7.07
C TRP A 706 -0.43 -31.47 -6.35
N SER A 707 -0.23 -32.27 -5.30
CA SER A 707 -1.28 -32.56 -4.32
C SER A 707 -1.80 -31.26 -3.68
N ASP A 708 -2.99 -31.28 -3.09
CA ASP A 708 -3.56 -30.10 -2.40
C ASP A 708 -2.61 -29.56 -1.31
N SER A 709 -1.94 -30.46 -0.58
CA SER A 709 -0.90 -30.13 0.40
C SER A 709 0.36 -29.49 -0.20
N GLY A 710 0.54 -29.54 -1.53
CA GLY A 710 1.71 -29.02 -2.23
C GLY A 710 2.99 -29.84 -2.03
N THR A 711 2.89 -31.06 -1.49
CA THR A 711 4.04 -31.90 -1.11
C THR A 711 4.39 -32.99 -2.11
N VAL A 712 3.42 -33.45 -2.92
CA VAL A 712 3.62 -34.51 -3.91
C VAL A 712 3.43 -33.92 -5.31
N GLU A 713 4.50 -33.87 -6.09
CA GLU A 713 4.41 -33.54 -7.51
C GLU A 713 3.77 -34.71 -8.27
N LYS A 714 2.93 -34.42 -9.27
CA LYS A 714 2.22 -35.41 -10.09
C LYS A 714 1.43 -36.42 -9.23
N PRO A 715 0.47 -35.94 -8.42
CA PRO A 715 -0.31 -36.81 -7.53
C PRO A 715 -0.99 -37.95 -8.32
N GLY A 716 -0.83 -39.17 -7.82
CA GLY A 716 -1.36 -40.38 -8.48
C GLY A 716 -0.61 -40.81 -9.75
N GLY A 717 0.59 -40.26 -10.01
CA GLY A 717 1.40 -40.60 -11.19
C GLY A 717 0.90 -39.98 -12.49
N GLY A 718 0.07 -38.92 -12.40
CA GLY A 718 -0.51 -38.27 -13.57
C GLY A 718 0.47 -37.41 -14.37
N THR A 719 0.01 -36.96 -15.54
CA THR A 719 0.75 -36.10 -16.46
C THR A 719 -0.02 -34.80 -16.72
N LEU A 720 0.68 -33.67 -16.60
CA LEU A 720 0.19 -32.35 -16.98
C LEU A 720 0.69 -32.00 -18.38
N SER A 721 -0.22 -31.66 -19.29
CA SER A 721 0.09 -31.11 -20.61
C SER A 721 -0.43 -29.68 -20.75
N GLY A 722 0.05 -28.92 -21.74
CA GLY A 722 -0.33 -27.50 -21.91
C GLY A 722 0.22 -26.59 -20.81
N GLN A 723 1.35 -26.97 -20.20
CA GLN A 723 1.92 -26.35 -19.02
C GLN A 723 2.86 -25.17 -19.30
N ALA A 724 3.32 -25.00 -20.55
CA ALA A 724 4.25 -23.93 -20.92
C ALA A 724 3.51 -22.63 -21.26
N ILE A 725 3.97 -21.52 -20.67
CA ILE A 725 3.51 -20.16 -20.93
C ILE A 725 4.69 -19.35 -21.46
N ALA A 726 4.59 -18.88 -22.71
CA ALA A 726 5.63 -18.06 -23.31
C ALA A 726 5.70 -16.66 -22.65
N ALA A 727 6.89 -16.07 -22.58
CA ALA A 727 7.07 -14.70 -22.07
C ALA A 727 6.15 -13.68 -22.77
N SER A 728 5.98 -13.83 -24.09
CA SER A 728 5.13 -12.97 -24.93
C SER A 728 3.63 -13.04 -24.62
N ALA A 729 3.19 -14.08 -23.89
CA ALA A 729 1.81 -14.26 -23.46
C ALA A 729 1.43 -13.32 -22.31
N PHE A 730 2.39 -12.77 -21.56
CA PHE A 730 2.11 -11.79 -20.52
C PHE A 730 1.72 -10.44 -21.14
N LYS A 731 0.50 -10.00 -20.84
CA LYS A 731 -0.05 -8.68 -21.17
C LYS A 731 -0.50 -8.01 -19.88
N ALA A 732 0.01 -6.82 -19.61
CA ALA A 732 -0.26 -6.11 -18.35
C ALA A 732 -0.03 -7.00 -17.11
N GLY A 733 1.03 -7.81 -17.11
CA GLY A 733 1.37 -8.70 -16.00
C GLY A 733 0.54 -9.99 -15.90
N VAL A 734 -0.36 -10.29 -16.84
CA VAL A 734 -1.20 -11.49 -16.80
C VAL A 734 -1.04 -12.33 -18.06
N ALA A 735 -0.92 -13.64 -17.89
CA ALA A 735 -0.97 -14.64 -18.97
C ALA A 735 -2.04 -15.70 -18.67
N THR A 736 -2.56 -16.38 -19.70
CA THR A 736 -3.55 -17.46 -19.54
C THR A 736 -3.05 -18.77 -20.13
N ALA A 737 -3.52 -19.88 -19.57
CA ALA A 737 -3.25 -21.23 -20.05
C ALA A 737 -4.46 -22.14 -19.78
N ALA A 738 -4.52 -23.30 -20.45
CA ALA A 738 -5.55 -24.31 -20.20
C ALA A 738 -4.89 -25.69 -20.07
N PRO A 739 -4.11 -25.94 -19.01
CA PRO A 739 -3.44 -27.21 -18.81
C PRO A 739 -4.45 -28.36 -18.64
N VAL A 740 -4.04 -29.55 -19.08
CA VAL A 740 -4.82 -30.79 -19.00
C VAL A 740 -4.08 -31.79 -18.13
N TYR A 741 -4.71 -32.23 -17.04
CA TYR A 741 -4.16 -33.27 -16.17
C TYR A 741 -4.81 -34.62 -16.46
N THR A 742 -3.98 -35.60 -16.82
CA THR A 742 -4.40 -36.96 -17.19
C THR A 742 -3.79 -37.98 -16.24
N LEU A 743 -4.56 -39.00 -15.87
CA LEU A 743 -4.12 -40.15 -15.10
C LEU A 743 -5.10 -41.30 -15.26
N ASP A 744 -4.69 -42.49 -14.84
CA ASP A 744 -5.56 -43.65 -14.77
C ASP A 744 -6.72 -43.43 -13.79
N LYS A 745 -7.77 -44.24 -13.95
CA LYS A 745 -9.01 -44.18 -13.16
C LYS A 745 -8.70 -44.14 -11.65
N THR A 746 -8.89 -42.98 -11.05
CA THR A 746 -8.61 -42.71 -9.62
C THR A 746 -9.84 -42.16 -8.87
N ALA A 747 -9.81 -42.26 -7.54
CA ALA A 747 -10.79 -41.61 -6.66
C ALA A 747 -10.66 -40.07 -6.73
N PRO A 748 -11.71 -39.30 -6.37
CA PRO A 748 -11.65 -37.84 -6.44
C PRO A 748 -10.54 -37.26 -5.57
N PHE A 749 -9.83 -36.27 -6.11
CA PHE A 749 -8.76 -35.56 -5.38
C PHE A 749 -8.65 -34.11 -5.88
N LYS A 750 -8.13 -33.21 -5.04
CA LYS A 750 -7.84 -31.83 -5.43
C LYS A 750 -6.45 -31.76 -6.05
N LEU A 751 -6.37 -31.17 -7.24
CA LEU A 751 -5.12 -30.81 -7.89
C LEU A 751 -4.75 -29.39 -7.49
N ARG A 752 -3.47 -29.11 -7.26
CA ARG A 752 -2.94 -27.76 -7.04
C ARG A 752 -2.00 -27.38 -8.18
N LEU A 753 -2.26 -26.27 -8.85
CA LEU A 753 -1.41 -25.77 -9.93
C LEU A 753 -0.43 -24.72 -9.41
N ARG A 754 0.84 -24.88 -9.78
CA ARG A 754 1.98 -24.04 -9.38
C ARG A 754 2.68 -23.47 -10.59
N ALA A 755 3.07 -22.20 -10.54
CA ALA A 755 3.81 -21.51 -11.59
C ALA A 755 5.25 -21.21 -11.15
N ASP A 756 6.20 -21.37 -12.08
CA ASP A 756 7.63 -21.12 -11.88
C ASP A 756 8.28 -20.67 -13.19
N ASN A 757 9.23 -19.73 -13.14
CA ASN A 757 9.94 -19.22 -14.34
C ASN A 757 11.20 -20.02 -14.73
N GLY A 758 11.51 -21.09 -14.01
CA GLY A 758 12.59 -22.04 -14.29
C GLY A 758 14.01 -21.52 -14.00
N LEU A 759 14.14 -20.34 -13.40
CA LEU A 759 15.45 -19.71 -13.15
C LEU A 759 16.04 -20.17 -11.82
N SER A 760 17.31 -20.55 -11.81
CA SER A 760 17.99 -21.05 -10.61
C SER A 760 18.55 -19.95 -9.70
N ALA A 761 18.79 -18.75 -10.25
CA ALA A 761 19.29 -17.62 -9.48
C ALA A 761 18.15 -17.05 -8.62
N LYS A 762 18.30 -17.06 -7.28
CA LYS A 762 17.31 -16.48 -6.35
C LYS A 762 16.93 -15.05 -6.72
N ALA A 763 17.89 -14.27 -7.23
CA ALA A 763 17.68 -12.90 -7.66
C ALA A 763 16.74 -12.76 -8.87
N GLU A 764 16.47 -13.83 -9.62
CA GLU A 764 15.63 -13.83 -10.83
C GLU A 764 14.46 -14.80 -10.76
N LEU A 765 14.50 -15.78 -9.83
CA LEU A 765 13.43 -16.75 -9.61
C LEU A 765 12.15 -16.04 -9.16
N ILE A 766 11.06 -16.33 -9.88
CA ILE A 766 9.70 -15.93 -9.56
C ILE A 766 8.85 -17.19 -9.64
N ASN A 767 8.14 -17.49 -8.56
CA ASN A 767 7.25 -18.63 -8.51
C ASN A 767 6.01 -18.31 -7.66
N SER A 768 5.07 -19.25 -7.62
CA SER A 768 3.87 -19.17 -6.79
C SER A 768 4.04 -19.78 -5.40
N THR A 769 5.23 -20.28 -5.06
CA THR A 769 5.48 -20.93 -3.76
C THR A 769 5.61 -19.90 -2.65
N GLY A 770 5.28 -20.27 -1.41
CA GLY A 770 5.41 -19.40 -0.22
C GLY A 770 4.11 -19.19 0.53
N ALA A 771 2.98 -19.05 -0.16
CA ALA A 771 1.65 -18.93 0.46
C ALA A 771 0.58 -19.71 -0.31
N GLU A 772 -0.36 -20.30 0.41
CA GLU A 772 -1.49 -21.03 -0.19
C GLU A 772 -2.36 -20.13 -1.09
N THR A 773 -2.44 -18.85 -0.75
CA THR A 773 -3.18 -17.80 -1.46
C THR A 773 -2.60 -17.46 -2.82
N ASN A 774 -1.38 -17.89 -3.13
CA ASN A 774 -0.76 -17.68 -4.44
C ASN A 774 -1.18 -18.76 -5.45
N GLU A 775 -1.68 -19.89 -4.98
CA GLU A 775 -2.01 -21.07 -5.78
C GLU A 775 -3.50 -21.40 -5.60
N LEU A 776 -4.35 -20.49 -6.09
CA LEU A 776 -5.81 -20.54 -5.96
C LEU A 776 -6.47 -21.53 -6.94
N ALA A 777 -5.82 -21.85 -8.05
CA ALA A 777 -6.28 -22.85 -9.01
C ALA A 777 -6.15 -24.26 -8.44
N ARG A 778 -7.16 -24.66 -7.63
CA ARG A 778 -7.22 -25.95 -6.95
C ARG A 778 -8.45 -26.81 -7.31
N PRO A 779 -8.61 -27.21 -8.58
CA PRO A 779 -9.80 -27.94 -9.00
C PRO A 779 -9.89 -29.31 -8.32
N LEU A 780 -11.10 -29.68 -7.89
CA LEU A 780 -11.43 -31.08 -7.58
C LEU A 780 -11.52 -31.85 -8.91
N LEU A 781 -10.70 -32.88 -9.06
CA LEU A 781 -10.73 -33.76 -10.23
C LEU A 781 -11.51 -35.04 -9.94
N ARG A 782 -12.32 -35.46 -10.91
CA ARG A 782 -13.09 -36.72 -10.88
C ARG A 782 -12.78 -37.54 -12.13
N SER A 783 -12.49 -38.83 -11.98
CA SER A 783 -12.46 -39.74 -13.13
C SER A 783 -13.90 -39.99 -13.58
N GLY A 784 -14.29 -39.46 -14.74
CA GLY A 784 -15.66 -39.45 -15.22
C GLY A 784 -15.94 -40.47 -16.31
N ARG A 785 -17.22 -40.81 -16.46
CA ARG A 785 -17.75 -41.44 -17.68
C ARG A 785 -19.18 -41.00 -17.92
N LEU A 786 -19.61 -41.00 -19.18
CA LEU A 786 -21.01 -40.92 -19.54
C LEU A 786 -21.55 -42.35 -19.77
N ARG A 787 -22.80 -42.59 -19.39
CA ARG A 787 -23.51 -43.86 -19.60
C ARG A 787 -24.88 -43.58 -20.21
N ILE A 788 -25.28 -44.40 -21.17
CA ILE A 788 -26.63 -44.38 -21.75
C ILE A 788 -27.27 -45.74 -21.44
N ALA A 789 -28.42 -45.73 -20.78
CA ALA A 789 -29.15 -46.95 -20.46
C ALA A 789 -30.13 -47.31 -21.58
N SER A 790 -30.12 -48.59 -21.98
CA SER A 790 -31.04 -49.12 -22.98
C SER A 790 -32.49 -49.17 -22.48
N ARG A 791 -33.44 -49.16 -23.41
CA ARG A 791 -34.89 -49.24 -23.15
C ARG A 791 -35.60 -50.13 -24.16
N VAL A 792 -36.70 -50.75 -23.72
CA VAL A 792 -37.56 -51.61 -24.54
C VAL A 792 -38.99 -51.09 -24.44
N GLY A 793 -39.74 -51.07 -25.54
CA GLY A 793 -41.17 -50.81 -25.51
C GLY A 793 -41.91 -51.22 -26.78
N LEU A 794 -43.18 -50.81 -26.86
CA LEU A 794 -44.08 -51.17 -27.96
C LEU A 794 -43.68 -50.47 -29.26
N LYS A 795 -44.19 -50.99 -30.38
CA LYS A 795 -44.01 -50.39 -31.71
C LYS A 795 -44.69 -49.01 -31.76
N GLY A 796 -44.02 -48.02 -32.37
CA GLY A 796 -44.57 -46.67 -32.59
C GLY A 796 -44.64 -45.80 -31.33
N THR A 797 -43.89 -46.14 -30.28
CA THR A 797 -43.81 -45.34 -29.05
C THR A 797 -42.55 -44.49 -28.98
N ARG A 798 -42.53 -43.58 -28.00
CA ARG A 798 -41.33 -42.87 -27.56
C ARG A 798 -40.68 -43.60 -26.40
N LEU A 799 -39.37 -43.85 -26.51
CA LEU A 799 -38.53 -44.39 -25.45
C LEU A 799 -37.57 -43.33 -24.94
N ASP A 800 -37.63 -43.08 -23.64
CA ASP A 800 -36.78 -42.12 -22.95
C ASP A 800 -35.57 -42.87 -22.35
N LEU A 801 -34.43 -42.80 -23.03
CA LEU A 801 -33.18 -43.45 -22.60
C LEU A 801 -32.50 -42.57 -21.55
N PRO A 802 -32.30 -43.04 -20.31
CA PRO A 802 -31.56 -42.28 -19.31
C PRO A 802 -30.11 -42.16 -19.72
N VAL A 803 -29.58 -40.95 -19.57
CA VAL A 803 -28.17 -40.62 -19.71
C VAL A 803 -27.67 -40.17 -18.35
N SER A 804 -26.57 -40.75 -17.87
CA SER A 804 -25.93 -40.37 -16.61
C SER A 804 -24.45 -40.07 -16.80
N ALA A 805 -23.98 -38.96 -16.22
CA ALA A 805 -22.57 -38.78 -15.92
C ALA A 805 -22.26 -39.40 -14.56
N GLU A 806 -21.28 -40.29 -14.53
CA GLU A 806 -20.84 -41.01 -13.34
C GLU A 806 -19.38 -40.68 -13.06
N TYR A 807 -18.97 -40.74 -11.78
CA TYR A 807 -17.57 -40.66 -11.38
C TYR A 807 -17.13 -41.87 -10.57
N TRP A 808 -15.85 -42.21 -10.66
CA TRP A 808 -15.25 -43.31 -9.89
C TRP A 808 -14.92 -42.87 -8.47
N THR A 809 -15.42 -43.57 -7.47
CA THR A 809 -15.19 -43.29 -6.04
C THR A 809 -13.89 -43.87 -5.50
N GLY A 810 -13.16 -44.65 -6.31
CA GLY A 810 -12.09 -45.55 -5.87
C GLY A 810 -12.54 -47.02 -5.82
N LYS A 811 -13.84 -47.27 -5.66
CA LYS A 811 -14.41 -48.63 -5.55
C LYS A 811 -15.58 -48.89 -6.50
N SER A 812 -16.39 -47.88 -6.79
CA SER A 812 -17.60 -48.00 -7.60
C SER A 812 -17.85 -46.72 -8.41
N TRP A 813 -18.71 -46.83 -9.42
CA TRP A 813 -19.23 -45.67 -10.14
C TRP A 813 -20.46 -45.13 -9.44
N LEU A 814 -20.48 -43.82 -9.20
CA LEU A 814 -21.63 -43.11 -8.62
C LEU A 814 -22.08 -42.00 -9.55
N LEU A 815 -23.39 -41.69 -9.54
CA LEU A 815 -23.95 -40.55 -10.26
C LEU A 815 -23.25 -39.25 -9.83
N ASN A 816 -22.87 -38.43 -10.80
CA ASN A 816 -22.24 -37.14 -10.56
C ASN A 816 -23.29 -36.02 -10.45
N GLU A 817 -23.95 -35.92 -9.30
CA GLU A 817 -25.03 -34.94 -9.08
C GLU A 817 -24.58 -33.47 -9.16
N ASP A 818 -23.28 -33.20 -9.11
CA ASP A 818 -22.75 -31.85 -9.29
C ASP A 818 -22.63 -31.45 -10.78
N ASP A 819 -22.80 -32.38 -11.72
CA ASP A 819 -22.69 -32.08 -13.15
C ASP A 819 -24.01 -31.51 -13.70
N SER A 820 -24.08 -30.18 -13.81
CA SER A 820 -25.17 -29.49 -14.49
C SER A 820 -24.70 -28.63 -15.66
N PHE A 821 -23.49 -28.92 -16.16
CA PHE A 821 -22.81 -28.14 -17.19
C PHE A 821 -22.52 -28.95 -18.46
N THR A 822 -22.35 -30.28 -18.35
CA THR A 822 -22.11 -31.13 -19.53
C THR A 822 -23.26 -31.02 -20.52
N SER A 823 -22.91 -30.70 -21.76
CA SER A 823 -23.85 -30.46 -22.86
C SER A 823 -23.33 -31.14 -24.12
N ILE A 824 -24.16 -31.97 -24.76
CA ILE A 824 -23.80 -32.73 -25.96
C ILE A 824 -24.69 -32.27 -27.11
N PRO A 825 -24.14 -31.70 -28.19
CA PRO A 825 -24.94 -31.23 -29.31
C PRO A 825 -25.55 -32.41 -30.07
N ALA A 826 -26.74 -32.23 -30.65
CA ALA A 826 -27.40 -33.26 -31.45
C ALA A 826 -26.52 -33.80 -32.60
N SER A 827 -25.71 -32.92 -33.21
CA SER A 827 -24.77 -33.29 -34.26
C SER A 827 -23.73 -34.31 -33.83
N ALA A 828 -23.52 -34.51 -32.52
CA ALA A 828 -22.60 -35.50 -32.01
C ALA A 828 -23.18 -36.92 -31.92
N PHE A 829 -24.50 -37.09 -32.04
CA PHE A 829 -25.12 -38.41 -31.95
C PHE A 829 -25.11 -39.14 -33.29
N SER A 830 -24.61 -40.38 -33.26
CA SER A 830 -24.74 -41.36 -34.32
C SER A 830 -25.82 -42.38 -33.94
N ALA A 831 -26.63 -42.80 -34.90
CA ALA A 831 -27.65 -43.83 -34.68
C ALA A 831 -27.64 -44.85 -35.82
N ARG A 832 -27.82 -46.13 -35.47
CA ARG A 832 -27.95 -47.24 -36.41
C ARG A 832 -29.21 -48.05 -36.09
N SER A 833 -30.14 -48.12 -37.04
CA SER A 833 -31.33 -48.96 -36.93
C SER A 833 -31.08 -50.36 -37.48
N SER A 834 -31.59 -51.38 -36.77
CA SER A 834 -31.53 -52.79 -37.14
C SER A 834 -32.90 -53.44 -36.97
N ALA A 835 -33.35 -54.17 -37.99
CA ALA A 835 -34.64 -54.87 -37.95
C ALA A 835 -34.57 -56.17 -37.14
N GLN A 836 -35.64 -56.51 -36.43
CA GLN A 836 -35.83 -57.86 -35.89
C GLN A 836 -36.16 -58.81 -37.05
N ARG A 837 -35.29 -59.79 -37.32
CA ARG A 837 -35.57 -60.81 -38.34
C ARG A 837 -36.51 -61.88 -37.76
N GLY A 838 -37.74 -61.94 -38.27
CA GLY A 838 -38.59 -63.13 -38.11
C GLY A 838 -38.15 -64.27 -39.03
N SER A 839 -38.85 -65.41 -38.98
CA SER A 839 -38.55 -66.62 -39.77
C SER A 839 -38.55 -66.42 -41.30
N SER A 840 -39.02 -65.27 -41.81
CA SER A 840 -39.09 -64.91 -43.23
C SER A 840 -38.02 -63.87 -43.68
N GLY A 841 -37.10 -63.45 -42.81
CA GLY A 841 -35.89 -62.70 -43.20
C GLY A 841 -36.03 -61.21 -43.60
N ASN A 842 -37.24 -60.70 -43.91
CA ASN A 842 -37.48 -59.36 -44.48
C ASN A 842 -38.13 -58.35 -43.51
N GLY A 843 -37.59 -58.15 -42.31
CA GLY A 843 -38.10 -57.13 -41.38
C GLY A 843 -37.67 -55.70 -41.78
N ALA A 844 -38.59 -54.73 -41.72
CA ALA A 844 -38.24 -53.31 -41.85
C ALA A 844 -37.64 -52.79 -40.53
N ALA A 845 -36.50 -52.08 -40.59
CA ALA A 845 -35.87 -51.52 -39.39
C ALA A 845 -36.69 -50.35 -38.82
N PRO A 846 -36.61 -50.05 -37.50
CA PRO A 846 -37.25 -48.88 -36.93
C PRO A 846 -36.72 -47.59 -37.56
N VAL A 847 -37.62 -46.69 -37.98
CA VAL A 847 -37.28 -45.33 -38.39
C VAL A 847 -37.59 -44.41 -37.22
N ILE A 848 -36.58 -43.68 -36.75
CA ILE A 848 -36.71 -42.78 -35.60
C ILE A 848 -36.71 -41.31 -36.04
N LYS A 849 -37.38 -40.48 -35.25
CA LYS A 849 -37.26 -39.03 -35.37
C LYS A 849 -35.81 -38.63 -35.06
N PRO A 850 -35.14 -37.85 -35.93
CA PRO A 850 -33.81 -37.34 -35.64
C PRO A 850 -33.80 -36.54 -34.33
N PHE A 851 -32.81 -36.79 -33.48
CA PHE A 851 -32.63 -35.99 -32.28
C PHE A 851 -32.26 -34.56 -32.68
N SER A 852 -33.03 -33.58 -32.18
CA SER A 852 -32.81 -32.15 -32.41
C SER A 852 -32.55 -31.44 -31.09
N GLY A 853 -31.55 -30.56 -31.03
CA GLY A 853 -31.22 -29.75 -29.85
C GLY A 853 -29.91 -30.17 -29.17
N THR A 854 -29.79 -29.87 -27.88
CA THR A 854 -28.61 -30.18 -27.06
C THR A 854 -29.03 -31.02 -25.88
N LEU A 855 -28.41 -32.18 -25.69
CA LEU A 855 -28.59 -32.98 -24.48
C LEU A 855 -27.78 -32.34 -23.35
N LYS A 856 -28.45 -31.61 -22.46
CA LYS A 856 -27.83 -30.98 -21.28
C LYS A 856 -28.11 -31.81 -20.03
N LEU A 857 -27.07 -32.15 -19.28
CA LEU A 857 -27.21 -32.81 -18.00
C LEU A 857 -27.71 -31.83 -16.92
N ALA A 858 -28.62 -32.32 -16.08
CA ALA A 858 -29.08 -31.67 -14.86
C ALA A 858 -28.87 -32.64 -13.70
N LYS A 859 -28.06 -32.22 -12.73
CA LYS A 859 -27.63 -33.08 -11.61
C LYS A 859 -27.09 -34.45 -12.05
N GLY A 860 -26.25 -34.46 -13.07
CA GLY A 860 -25.64 -35.66 -13.63
C GLY A 860 -26.55 -36.53 -14.49
N GLY A 861 -27.84 -36.18 -14.63
CA GLY A 861 -28.81 -36.94 -15.41
C GLY A 861 -29.38 -36.16 -16.59
N ALA A 862 -29.72 -36.86 -17.67
CA ALA A 862 -30.60 -36.38 -18.73
C ALA A 862 -31.40 -37.55 -19.32
N VAL A 863 -32.31 -37.22 -20.23
CA VAL A 863 -33.09 -38.19 -20.99
C VAL A 863 -32.83 -37.94 -22.47
N LEU A 864 -32.45 -38.98 -23.19
CA LEU A 864 -32.35 -39.00 -24.64
C LEU A 864 -33.64 -39.60 -25.21
N PRO A 865 -34.55 -38.78 -25.77
CA PRO A 865 -35.79 -39.29 -26.34
C PRO A 865 -35.54 -39.94 -27.70
N VAL A 866 -36.04 -41.16 -27.87
CA VAL A 866 -36.01 -41.91 -29.13
C VAL A 866 -37.43 -42.27 -29.51
N GLU A 867 -37.97 -41.56 -30.49
CA GLU A 867 -39.35 -41.73 -30.97
C GLU A 867 -39.36 -42.50 -32.29
N GLN A 868 -40.03 -43.66 -32.32
CA GLN A 868 -40.25 -44.38 -33.57
C GLN A 868 -41.39 -43.73 -34.36
N ILE A 869 -41.08 -43.23 -35.55
CA ILE A 869 -42.05 -42.55 -36.43
C ILE A 869 -42.53 -43.46 -37.58
N ASP A 870 -41.75 -44.48 -37.94
CA ASP A 870 -42.10 -45.45 -38.99
C ASP A 870 -41.30 -46.78 -38.82
N GLY A 871 -41.50 -47.74 -39.71
CA GLY A 871 -40.75 -49.00 -39.79
C GLY A 871 -41.36 -50.17 -39.01
N GLY A 872 -40.54 -51.21 -38.76
CA GLY A 872 -40.95 -52.47 -38.12
C GLY A 872 -40.42 -52.64 -36.69
N ALA A 873 -40.58 -53.84 -36.13
CA ALA A 873 -39.95 -54.21 -34.86
C ALA A 873 -38.43 -54.37 -35.03
N GLY A 874 -37.65 -54.02 -34.01
CA GLY A 874 -36.19 -54.01 -34.08
C GLY A 874 -35.55 -53.16 -32.99
N TRP A 875 -34.31 -52.74 -33.20
CA TRP A 875 -33.60 -51.88 -32.27
C TRP A 875 -32.82 -50.77 -32.99
N VAL A 876 -32.55 -49.69 -32.26
CA VAL A 876 -31.68 -48.60 -32.67
C VAL A 876 -30.55 -48.49 -31.65
N ASP A 877 -29.31 -48.60 -32.13
CA ASP A 877 -28.12 -48.30 -31.33
C ASP A 877 -27.76 -46.83 -31.50
N LEU A 878 -27.60 -46.10 -30.40
CA LEU A 878 -27.24 -44.68 -30.39
C LEU A 878 -25.99 -44.44 -29.55
N ALA A 879 -25.07 -43.61 -30.06
CA ALA A 879 -23.86 -43.22 -29.36
C ALA A 879 -23.48 -41.76 -29.67
N PRO A 880 -23.18 -40.92 -28.67
CA PRO A 880 -22.55 -39.63 -28.89
C PRO A 880 -21.05 -39.82 -29.16
N ASN A 881 -20.53 -39.18 -30.20
CA ASN A 881 -19.10 -39.06 -30.42
C ASN A 881 -18.54 -38.01 -29.47
N LEU A 882 -17.91 -38.46 -28.39
CA LEU A 882 -17.32 -37.58 -27.38
C LEU A 882 -15.94 -37.04 -27.78
N GLY A 883 -15.39 -37.45 -28.93
CA GLY A 883 -14.10 -37.01 -29.43
C GLY A 883 -14.15 -35.68 -30.17
N SER A 884 -13.06 -35.38 -30.87
CA SER A 884 -12.90 -34.20 -31.74
C SER A 884 -12.95 -34.53 -33.24
N SER A 885 -12.79 -35.80 -33.63
CA SER A 885 -12.85 -36.27 -35.02
C SER A 885 -14.27 -36.69 -35.42
N ALA A 886 -14.52 -36.96 -36.70
CA ALA A 886 -15.84 -37.32 -37.21
C ALA A 886 -16.27 -38.78 -36.92
N GLY A 887 -15.36 -39.63 -36.43
CA GLY A 887 -15.61 -41.05 -36.19
C GLY A 887 -16.06 -41.32 -34.76
N ASN A 888 -17.21 -41.99 -34.60
CA ASN A 888 -17.65 -42.52 -33.31
C ASN A 888 -16.91 -43.82 -32.99
N ASN A 889 -16.42 -43.95 -31.76
CA ASN A 889 -15.62 -45.12 -31.36
C ASN A 889 -16.30 -46.03 -30.33
N ALA A 890 -17.64 -46.00 -30.24
CA ALA A 890 -18.41 -46.87 -29.35
C ALA A 890 -18.23 -48.36 -29.71
N CYS A 891 -18.53 -49.26 -28.76
CA CYS A 891 -18.57 -50.70 -28.98
C CYS A 891 -19.81 -51.15 -29.80
N VAL A 892 -20.14 -50.42 -30.87
CA VAL A 892 -21.23 -50.71 -31.79
C VAL A 892 -20.67 -50.63 -33.21
N ALA A 893 -20.81 -51.71 -33.97
CA ALA A 893 -20.33 -51.76 -35.34
C ALA A 893 -21.13 -50.81 -36.26
N ASP A 894 -20.49 -50.33 -37.32
CA ASP A 894 -21.09 -49.59 -38.44
C ASP A 894 -21.95 -48.37 -38.06
N LEU A 895 -21.55 -47.61 -37.03
CA LEU A 895 -22.17 -46.30 -36.76
C LEU A 895 -21.76 -45.28 -37.84
N PRO A 896 -22.70 -44.44 -38.34
CA PRO A 896 -22.37 -43.37 -39.27
C PRO A 896 -21.47 -42.31 -38.62
N ALA A 897 -20.79 -41.50 -39.43
CA ALA A 897 -20.00 -40.37 -38.93
C ALA A 897 -20.90 -39.29 -38.30
N SER A 898 -20.39 -38.60 -37.28
CA SER A 898 -21.06 -37.49 -36.60
C SER A 898 -20.08 -36.39 -36.24
N GLY A 899 -20.57 -35.22 -35.80
CA GLY A 899 -19.71 -34.20 -35.19
C GLY A 899 -19.07 -34.70 -33.89
N GLY A 900 -17.94 -34.11 -33.50
CA GLY A 900 -17.31 -34.37 -32.20
C GLY A 900 -17.86 -33.44 -31.12
N ALA A 901 -18.18 -33.98 -29.93
CA ALA A 901 -18.62 -33.18 -28.79
C ALA A 901 -17.45 -32.51 -28.01
N ASN A 902 -16.20 -32.91 -28.26
CA ASN A 902 -15.01 -32.44 -27.53
C ASN A 902 -15.07 -32.71 -26.01
N LEU A 903 -15.59 -33.87 -25.61
CA LEU A 903 -15.69 -34.34 -24.22
C LEU A 903 -14.98 -35.70 -24.00
N PRO A 904 -13.74 -35.91 -24.50
CA PRO A 904 -13.10 -37.23 -24.49
C PRO A 904 -12.88 -37.78 -23.07
N TRP A 905 -12.85 -36.93 -22.05
CA TRP A 905 -12.74 -37.27 -20.62
C TRP A 905 -13.98 -37.98 -20.05
N LEU A 906 -15.08 -38.07 -20.79
CA LEU A 906 -16.29 -38.81 -20.40
C LEU A 906 -16.39 -40.20 -21.07
N ARG A 907 -15.34 -40.64 -21.79
CA ARG A 907 -15.28 -41.98 -22.38
C ARG A 907 -15.01 -43.04 -21.31
N ALA A 908 -15.72 -44.15 -21.39
CA ALA A 908 -15.46 -45.29 -20.51
C ALA A 908 -14.27 -46.12 -21.03
N VAL A 909 -13.51 -46.73 -20.13
CA VAL A 909 -12.51 -47.74 -20.52
C VAL A 909 -13.25 -49.07 -20.73
N GLN A 910 -13.33 -49.53 -21.98
CA GLN A 910 -14.02 -50.76 -22.35
C GLN A 910 -13.31 -51.47 -23.51
N ASP A 911 -13.04 -52.76 -23.35
CA ASP A 911 -12.59 -53.62 -24.44
C ASP A 911 -13.79 -54.09 -25.27
N CYS A 912 -13.73 -53.85 -26.59
CA CYS A 912 -14.76 -54.30 -27.53
C CYS A 912 -14.31 -55.52 -28.34
N GLY A 913 -13.19 -56.18 -27.97
CA GLY A 913 -12.69 -57.40 -28.62
C GLY A 913 -11.94 -57.20 -29.93
N ALA A 914 -11.68 -55.95 -30.35
CA ALA A 914 -10.89 -55.65 -31.54
C ALA A 914 -9.41 -55.44 -31.15
N ALA A 915 -8.52 -56.34 -31.60
CA ALA A 915 -7.09 -56.28 -31.30
C ALA A 915 -6.49 -54.93 -31.75
N GLY A 916 -5.87 -54.19 -30.82
CA GLY A 916 -5.19 -52.91 -31.08
C GLY A 916 -6.06 -51.65 -31.04
N ALA A 917 -7.36 -51.74 -30.74
CA ALA A 917 -8.23 -50.57 -30.68
C ALA A 917 -8.09 -49.77 -29.35
N PRO A 918 -8.20 -48.42 -29.34
CA PRO A 918 -7.97 -47.61 -28.12
C PRO A 918 -8.95 -47.92 -27.00
N LEU A 919 -8.54 -48.25 -25.78
CA LEU A 919 -9.48 -48.71 -24.73
C LEU A 919 -10.57 -47.70 -24.30
N ALA A 920 -10.40 -46.40 -24.56
CA ALA A 920 -11.40 -45.37 -24.26
C ALA A 920 -12.50 -45.33 -25.33
N ARG A 921 -13.76 -45.56 -24.95
CA ARG A 921 -14.92 -45.70 -25.83
C ARG A 921 -16.02 -44.69 -25.54
N ASP A 922 -16.63 -44.20 -26.61
CA ASP A 922 -17.89 -43.48 -26.58
C ASP A 922 -19.00 -44.38 -25.98
N PRO A 923 -19.90 -43.85 -25.15
CA PRO A 923 -20.99 -44.62 -24.60
C PRO A 923 -22.02 -44.94 -25.67
N ALA A 924 -22.70 -46.07 -25.54
CA ALA A 924 -23.82 -46.42 -26.41
C ALA A 924 -25.03 -46.90 -25.59
N GLY A 925 -26.22 -46.64 -26.11
CA GLY A 925 -27.48 -47.18 -25.60
C GLY A 925 -28.34 -47.73 -26.72
N ARG A 926 -29.23 -48.67 -26.39
CA ARG A 926 -30.11 -49.33 -27.35
C ARG A 926 -31.59 -49.04 -27.05
N ALA A 927 -32.32 -48.58 -28.05
CA ALA A 927 -33.77 -48.42 -28.02
C ALA A 927 -34.42 -49.57 -28.81
N THR A 928 -35.21 -50.41 -28.15
CA THR A 928 -35.79 -51.63 -28.75
C THR A 928 -37.31 -51.51 -28.85
N PHE A 929 -37.86 -51.69 -30.05
CA PHE A 929 -39.28 -51.50 -30.34
C PHE A 929 -39.94 -52.81 -30.80
N GLY A 930 -41.08 -53.16 -30.22
CA GLY A 930 -41.99 -54.18 -30.74
C GLY A 930 -41.56 -55.64 -30.57
N ILE A 931 -40.56 -55.93 -29.73
CA ILE A 931 -40.13 -57.31 -29.40
C ILE A 931 -41.10 -57.98 -28.39
N ILE A 932 -41.83 -57.19 -27.61
CA ILE A 932 -42.86 -57.67 -26.69
C ILE A 932 -44.21 -57.69 -27.42
N PRO A 933 -44.88 -58.84 -27.60
CA PRO A 933 -46.17 -58.92 -28.27
C PRO A 933 -47.25 -58.18 -27.45
N PRO A 934 -48.26 -57.55 -28.09
CA PRO A 934 -49.42 -57.01 -27.39
C PRO A 934 -50.08 -58.12 -26.57
N GLU A 935 -50.51 -57.77 -25.36
CA GLU A 935 -50.96 -58.66 -24.28
C GLU A 935 -52.31 -59.36 -24.56
N ASN A 936 -52.41 -60.04 -25.70
CA ASN A 936 -53.56 -60.87 -26.09
C ASN A 936 -53.25 -62.38 -25.95
N ARG A 937 -52.13 -62.75 -25.33
CA ARG A 937 -51.78 -64.13 -25.01
C ARG A 937 -51.58 -64.29 -23.52
N ARG A 938 -52.61 -64.81 -22.82
CA ARG A 938 -52.49 -65.34 -21.46
C ARG A 938 -51.48 -66.50 -21.48
N ILE A 939 -50.24 -66.24 -21.08
CA ILE A 939 -49.29 -67.27 -20.67
C ILE A 939 -48.75 -66.82 -19.31
N ILE A 940 -48.97 -67.66 -18.30
CA ILE A 940 -48.47 -67.49 -16.92
C ILE A 940 -47.17 -68.29 -16.78
N HIS A 941 -46.29 -67.82 -15.87
CA HIS A 941 -45.11 -68.45 -15.20
C HIS A 941 -43.73 -68.21 -15.88
N VAL A 942 -42.60 -67.89 -15.22
CA VAL A 942 -42.13 -67.83 -13.80
C VAL A 942 -40.96 -66.83 -13.63
N ARG A 943 -40.94 -66.21 -12.44
CA ARG A 943 -39.86 -65.61 -11.62
C ARG A 943 -38.37 -65.93 -11.95
N GLU A 944 -37.54 -64.89 -12.02
CA GLU A 944 -36.09 -64.89 -11.70
C GLU A 944 -35.82 -63.62 -10.86
N VAL A 945 -35.62 -63.68 -9.54
CA VAL A 945 -34.39 -63.96 -8.77
C VAL A 945 -33.18 -63.14 -9.23
N PHE A 946 -32.85 -62.12 -8.43
CA PHE A 946 -31.62 -61.35 -8.47
C PHE A 946 -30.40 -62.22 -8.18
N HIS A 947 -29.36 -62.08 -9.00
CA HIS A 947 -27.97 -62.13 -8.55
C HIS A 947 -27.15 -61.06 -9.27
#